data_AF-A0A9E2IEP0-F1
#
_entry.id   AF-A0A9E2IEP0-F1
#
_cell.length_a   1.000
_cell.length_b   1.000
_cell.length_c   1.000
_cell.angle_alpha   90.00
_cell.angle_beta   90.00
_cell.angle_gamma   90.00
#
_symmetry.space_group_name_H-M   'P 1'
#
loop_
_entity.id
_entity.type
_entity.pdbx_description
1 polymer ?
#
loop_
_entity_poly.entity_id
_entity_poly.type
_entity_poly.pdbx_seq_one_letter_code
_entity_poly.pdbx_strand_id
1 'polypeptide(L)'
;MAGSSVTGFDLYNGDVIVRSESLFEITNADLSNADDGDGDIHYGVTAGDLTIDSEHKLLIWTGSAFVPGGGITLTNADCQIKGVALLNIEGNALILNASGTLYVDGTLTITTGSAVLPADLDNSGRINLDGVGVINIEGNLTNTGIIDSTSASSTIYAAGDWDNSSGTFTAGTGIVIFDGGGVSNITGASSFYNLTCVTPGKNLIFEAGSTQTISNTLNLNGGAAGTEVVLNSSDGATRFNLDIASGQTVNYVDVSNSEALGDNITANESINRTNNDDQEAAPHWIFGPVTRYWVGVADDEDWDDNDNWSSASGGSGGANYPRDVDTAIFDGGNTTRCLFDIDAEVNVLDIQNGYDTGILNTAVYNLTIGDTLDVSDAELLLGAGSTLTVGGVLTIDGGSLNAENGAIDANSSVALSAGALTAPSTGAFTIAGDYTNSGGAFTSGAGTVTFDGTTTLTTGGAGDDNDFYNVIISGAVTPATDDIDIDNDLTIQSGGALNNANNLNISLEGDWTNAGAFTSGTGTVVFDGTATSNITGETSFYNLSCETPSKILKFKEAETFTITNTLTLDGGTAGTEVVLDSQDGSSQFTLKVDNPQTVSYVDVSNSNVDDTGESITATNSINRANNDTTTTAYWIFGPTTRYWVAPAAGDWDTNANWSSTSGGTPGADYPDAGDTSIFDGNGLLNCTLDANVSAAVIDIQGALDTNGDYTGTVDANGYDITLTGTLDISDGTLQLPSSSDLTVDGALTIDGGALDAENGTIDANSSVTLSSGTLTAPQSSFTIAGDYTSSGGTFTSGTGTVTFDGTSTIITGGTADTQDFNNVIVSGTATLSTNAIDIDGDLSITGALDASDQDIYLAGDYTSSGTFASGTGAVVFDGTGTSNITGTTTFYDLTCQIPSKTLAFKEGETFTITNTLTLDGGAAGT
;
A
#
# COMPACT_ATOMS: atom_id res chain seq x y z
N MET A 1 91.64 44.64 -2.89
CA MET A 1 93.12 44.69 -3.02
C MET A 1 93.50 46.15 -3.24
N ALA A 2 94.33 46.76 -2.38
CA ALA A 2 94.75 48.15 -2.58
C ALA A 2 96.11 48.20 -3.30
N GLY A 3 96.12 48.68 -4.54
CA GLY A 3 97.32 48.95 -5.32
C GLY A 3 96.95 49.74 -6.58
N SER A 4 97.39 50.99 -6.66
CA SER A 4 97.02 52.01 -7.65
C SER A 4 97.56 51.77 -9.08
N SER A 5 97.55 50.54 -9.59
CA SER A 5 98.17 50.20 -10.89
C SER A 5 97.45 49.10 -11.68
N VAL A 6 96.21 48.76 -11.33
CA VAL A 6 95.41 47.82 -12.10
C VAL A 6 94.30 48.59 -12.81
N THR A 7 94.45 48.84 -14.11
CA THR A 7 93.41 49.45 -14.95
C THR A 7 93.00 48.43 -16.02
N GLY A 8 91.72 48.06 -16.08
CA GLY A 8 91.17 47.12 -17.05
C GLY A 8 91.34 45.63 -16.70
N PHE A 9 91.19 45.27 -15.41
CA PHE A 9 91.21 43.89 -14.94
C PHE A 9 89.90 43.57 -14.21
N ASP A 10 88.96 42.98 -14.94
CA ASP A 10 87.64 42.63 -14.43
C ASP A 10 87.76 41.29 -13.68
N LEU A 11 87.51 41.30 -12.37
CA LEU A 11 87.50 40.07 -11.56
C LEU A 11 86.20 39.98 -10.77
N TYR A 12 85.08 39.88 -11.48
CA TYR A 12 83.79 39.63 -10.87
C TYR A 12 82.82 39.00 -11.88
N ASN A 13 81.96 38.15 -11.34
CA ASN A 13 80.80 37.58 -12.01
C ASN A 13 79.57 38.19 -11.33
N GLY A 14 79.20 39.41 -11.73
CA GLY A 14 77.86 40.00 -11.56
C GLY A 14 77.23 40.13 -10.16
N ASP A 15 77.86 39.76 -9.05
CA ASP A 15 77.21 39.78 -7.72
C ASP A 15 78.06 40.51 -6.67
N VAL A 16 77.40 41.13 -5.68
CA VAL A 16 78.04 41.79 -4.53
C VAL A 16 78.29 40.77 -3.43
N ILE A 17 79.57 40.45 -3.19
CA ILE A 17 79.99 39.43 -2.22
C ILE A 17 80.55 40.08 -0.95
N VAL A 18 79.87 39.89 0.18
CA VAL A 18 80.34 40.29 1.51
C VAL A 18 81.17 39.16 2.09
N ARG A 19 82.49 39.36 2.19
CA ARG A 19 83.45 38.33 2.62
C ARG A 19 84.56 38.89 3.53
N SER A 20 84.82 38.19 4.63
CA SER A 20 85.89 38.51 5.59
C SER A 20 86.84 37.32 5.77
N GLU A 21 88.14 37.51 5.56
CA GLU A 21 89.17 36.48 5.81
C GLU A 21 89.67 36.49 7.28
N SER A 22 89.29 37.49 8.06
CA SER A 22 89.80 37.72 9.42
C SER A 22 88.71 37.62 10.51
N LEU A 23 87.52 37.09 10.17
CA LEU A 23 86.37 36.97 11.07
C LEU A 23 85.88 38.32 11.64
N PHE A 24 86.17 39.43 10.93
CA PHE A 24 85.64 40.76 11.28
C PHE A 24 84.20 40.89 10.79
N GLU A 25 83.32 41.45 11.61
CA GLU A 25 81.95 41.83 11.25
C GLU A 25 81.97 42.97 10.24
N ILE A 26 81.41 42.76 9.07
CA ILE A 26 81.32 43.77 8.02
C ILE A 26 80.07 44.60 8.28
N THR A 27 80.16 45.92 8.11
CA THR A 27 79.03 46.85 8.22
C THR A 27 78.81 47.62 6.92
N ASN A 28 77.67 48.30 6.78
CA ASN A 28 77.44 49.24 5.66
C ASN A 28 78.51 50.35 5.61
N ALA A 29 79.06 50.75 6.75
CA ALA A 29 80.14 51.75 6.80
C ALA A 29 81.45 51.21 6.22
N ASP A 30 81.73 49.91 6.40
CA ASP A 30 82.89 49.26 5.79
C ASP A 30 82.73 49.16 4.27
N LEU A 31 81.52 48.83 3.79
CA LEU A 31 81.19 48.86 2.35
C LEU A 31 81.29 50.29 1.78
N SER A 32 80.81 51.30 2.50
CA SER A 32 80.95 52.71 2.09
C SER A 32 82.39 53.18 2.00
N ASN A 33 83.30 52.63 2.82
CA ASN A 33 84.74 52.93 2.74
C ASN A 33 85.45 52.14 1.63
N ALA A 34 84.88 51.00 1.22
CA ALA A 34 85.41 50.14 0.17
C ALA A 34 85.02 50.62 -1.24
N ASP A 35 83.91 51.36 -1.36
CA ASP A 35 83.55 52.12 -2.55
C ASP A 35 84.41 53.39 -2.66
N ASP A 36 85.38 53.39 -3.58
CA ASP A 36 86.24 54.54 -3.89
C ASP A 36 85.71 55.39 -5.06
N GLY A 37 84.43 55.22 -5.42
CA GLY A 37 83.78 55.86 -6.56
C GLY A 37 84.04 55.14 -7.88
N ASP A 38 84.42 53.86 -7.81
CA ASP A 38 84.62 53.00 -8.97
C ASP A 38 83.25 52.55 -9.53
N GLY A 39 83.04 52.80 -10.83
CA GLY A 39 81.79 52.45 -11.52
C GLY A 39 81.58 50.95 -11.69
N ASP A 40 82.59 50.15 -11.36
CA ASP A 40 82.57 48.69 -11.36
C ASP A 40 82.01 48.08 -10.06
N ILE A 41 81.65 48.92 -9.08
CA ILE A 41 81.05 48.52 -7.81
C ILE A 41 79.51 48.61 -7.91
N HIS A 42 78.84 47.47 -7.91
CA HIS A 42 77.38 47.36 -8.10
C HIS A 42 76.56 47.53 -6.80
N TYR A 43 77.00 48.44 -5.92
CA TYR A 43 76.25 48.86 -4.75
C TYR A 43 76.58 50.31 -4.40
N GLY A 44 75.67 50.99 -3.71
CA GLY A 44 75.90 52.31 -3.13
C GLY A 44 75.47 52.37 -1.68
N VAL A 45 76.21 53.13 -0.86
CA VAL A 45 75.84 53.40 0.54
C VAL A 45 75.47 54.86 0.71
N THR A 46 74.20 55.16 0.97
CA THR A 46 73.70 56.53 1.15
C THR A 46 73.08 56.68 2.53
N ALA A 47 73.52 57.67 3.31
CA ALA A 47 73.06 57.93 4.67
C ALA A 47 73.14 56.72 5.63
N GLY A 48 73.98 55.72 5.31
CA GLY A 48 74.14 54.49 6.08
C GLY A 48 73.38 53.28 5.51
N ASP A 49 72.47 53.49 4.57
CA ASP A 49 71.70 52.42 3.91
C ASP A 49 72.45 51.88 2.68
N LEU A 50 72.51 50.56 2.56
CA LEU A 50 73.08 49.85 1.43
C LEU A 50 72.00 49.60 0.38
N THR A 51 72.25 50.05 -0.84
CA THR A 51 71.43 49.71 -2.02
C THR A 51 72.28 48.92 -2.99
N ILE A 52 71.82 47.73 -3.38
CA ILE A 52 72.44 46.94 -4.45
C ILE A 52 71.79 47.33 -5.77
N ASP A 53 72.59 47.45 -6.83
CA ASP A 53 72.09 47.73 -8.17
C ASP A 53 71.13 46.64 -8.66
N SER A 54 70.21 46.99 -9.55
CA SER A 54 69.22 46.05 -10.09
C SER A 54 69.91 44.84 -10.75
N GLU A 55 69.33 43.65 -10.60
CA GLU A 55 69.82 42.37 -11.17
C GLU A 55 71.10 41.80 -10.54
N HIS A 56 71.73 42.49 -9.58
CA HIS A 56 72.94 42.04 -8.88
C HIS A 56 72.60 41.47 -7.50
N LYS A 57 73.05 40.25 -7.17
CA LYS A 57 72.71 39.60 -5.89
C LYS A 57 73.57 40.13 -4.75
N LEU A 58 73.04 40.06 -3.52
CA LEU A 58 73.85 40.17 -2.31
C LEU A 58 74.19 38.78 -1.78
N LEU A 59 75.47 38.43 -1.80
CA LEU A 59 75.97 37.15 -1.30
C LEU A 59 76.82 37.34 -0.05
N ILE A 60 76.34 36.89 1.11
CA ILE A 60 77.16 36.79 2.32
C ILE A 60 77.92 35.47 2.28
N TRP A 61 79.24 35.56 2.09
CA TRP A 61 80.10 34.41 1.89
C TRP A 61 80.28 33.60 3.17
N THR A 62 80.35 32.27 3.02
CA THR A 62 80.51 31.35 4.15
C THR A 62 81.65 31.74 5.09
N GLY A 63 81.38 31.73 6.39
CA GLY A 63 82.31 32.13 7.45
C GLY A 63 82.40 33.64 7.71
N SER A 64 81.65 34.47 6.97
CA SER A 64 81.61 35.92 7.15
C SER A 64 80.39 36.35 7.98
N ALA A 65 80.53 37.44 8.73
CA ALA A 65 79.42 38.08 9.44
C ALA A 65 79.16 39.47 8.84
N PHE A 66 77.90 39.73 8.47
CA PHE A 66 77.43 41.02 7.99
C PHE A 66 76.41 41.58 8.98
N VAL A 67 76.76 42.70 9.62
CA VAL A 67 75.94 43.40 10.62
C VAL A 67 75.70 44.81 10.11
N PRO A 68 74.74 45.00 9.18
CA PRO A 68 74.45 46.30 8.59
C PRO A 68 74.01 47.33 9.65
N GLY A 69 74.65 48.50 9.63
CA GLY A 69 74.30 49.63 10.49
C GLY A 69 73.12 50.47 10.00
N GLY A 70 72.65 50.24 8.77
CA GLY A 70 71.45 50.84 8.16
C GLY A 70 70.68 49.80 7.33
N GLY A 71 69.64 50.22 6.61
CA GLY A 71 68.85 49.33 5.77
C GLY A 71 69.65 48.69 4.62
N ILE A 72 69.13 47.59 4.09
CA ILE A 72 69.62 46.93 2.88
C ILE A 72 68.45 46.89 1.89
N THR A 73 68.65 47.42 0.68
CA THR A 73 67.66 47.37 -0.40
C THR A 73 68.25 46.69 -1.64
N LEU A 74 67.57 45.66 -2.14
CA LEU A 74 67.86 45.00 -3.41
C LEU A 74 66.67 45.21 -4.36
N THR A 75 66.93 45.31 -5.67
CA THR A 75 65.86 45.42 -6.69
C THR A 75 66.07 44.37 -7.77
N ASN A 76 65.03 43.59 -8.10
CA ASN A 76 65.12 42.48 -9.07
C ASN A 76 66.29 41.51 -8.79
N ALA A 77 66.61 41.27 -7.51
CA ALA A 77 67.80 40.53 -7.14
C ALA A 77 67.62 39.75 -5.84
N ASP A 78 68.34 38.64 -5.74
CA ASP A 78 68.31 37.75 -4.59
C ASP A 78 69.28 38.17 -3.49
N CYS A 79 68.95 37.83 -2.25
CA CYS A 79 69.89 37.84 -1.14
C CYS A 79 70.21 36.39 -0.74
N GLN A 80 71.50 36.06 -0.58
CA GLN A 80 71.95 34.71 -0.25
C GLN A 80 72.93 34.72 0.93
N ILE A 81 72.60 33.97 1.98
CA ILE A 81 73.48 33.75 3.15
C ILE A 81 74.04 32.33 3.05
N LYS A 82 75.33 32.15 2.78
CA LYS A 82 75.89 30.81 2.49
C LYS A 82 76.45 30.11 3.73
N GLY A 83 76.04 28.86 3.97
CA GLY A 83 76.76 27.90 4.82
C GLY A 83 76.85 28.28 6.30
N VAL A 84 77.97 28.85 6.75
CA VAL A 84 78.12 29.31 8.15
C VAL A 84 78.23 30.84 8.25
N ALA A 85 77.78 31.55 7.22
CA ALA A 85 77.68 33.00 7.23
C ALA A 85 76.58 33.50 8.17
N LEU A 86 76.72 34.74 8.65
CA LEU A 86 75.73 35.45 9.47
C LEU A 86 75.31 36.75 8.77
N LEU A 87 74.00 36.97 8.65
CA LEU A 87 73.40 38.29 8.43
C LEU A 87 72.60 38.67 9.68
N ASN A 88 72.97 39.75 10.34
CA ASN A 88 72.30 40.22 11.56
C ASN A 88 71.65 41.58 11.36
N ILE A 89 70.32 41.61 11.30
CA ILE A 89 69.50 42.81 11.12
C ILE A 89 69.04 43.32 12.49
N GLU A 90 69.70 44.39 12.97
CA GLU A 90 69.39 45.04 14.24
C GLU A 90 68.71 46.40 14.01
N GLY A 91 67.39 46.47 14.18
CA GLY A 91 66.62 47.72 14.08
C GLY A 91 66.45 48.30 12.68
N ASN A 92 66.98 47.61 11.65
CA ASN A 92 66.97 48.02 10.25
C ASN A 92 66.07 47.10 9.40
N ALA A 93 65.95 47.37 8.09
CA ALA A 93 65.18 46.53 7.18
C ALA A 93 66.07 45.90 6.10
N LEU A 94 65.85 44.62 5.80
CA LEU A 94 66.24 43.99 4.55
C LEU A 94 65.01 44.03 3.62
N ILE A 95 65.11 44.79 2.54
CA ILE A 95 64.02 44.98 1.58
C ILE A 95 64.47 44.42 0.24
N LEU A 96 63.78 43.39 -0.25
CA LEU A 96 63.89 42.94 -1.63
C LEU A 96 62.73 43.59 -2.39
N ASN A 97 62.99 44.16 -3.56
CA ASN A 97 61.96 44.75 -4.40
C ASN A 97 61.73 43.89 -5.66
N ALA A 98 60.46 43.83 -6.09
CA ALA A 98 59.98 43.10 -7.25
C ALA A 98 60.05 41.57 -7.14
N SER A 99 61.13 40.91 -7.55
CA SER A 99 61.16 39.43 -7.72
C SER A 99 62.31 38.73 -7.00
N GLY A 100 62.88 39.35 -5.96
CA GLY A 100 64.03 38.79 -5.26
C GLY A 100 63.65 37.71 -4.24
N THR A 101 64.32 36.56 -4.30
CA THR A 101 64.21 35.48 -3.29
C THR A 101 65.27 35.66 -2.21
N LEU A 102 64.94 35.37 -0.96
CA LEU A 102 65.91 35.28 0.14
C LEU A 102 66.28 33.82 0.38
N TYR A 103 67.55 33.47 0.15
CA TYR A 103 68.11 32.15 0.43
C TYR A 103 68.94 32.18 1.71
N VAL A 104 68.56 31.38 2.70
CA VAL A 104 69.25 31.26 3.99
C VAL A 104 69.83 29.86 4.13
N ASP A 105 71.06 29.66 3.66
CA ASP A 105 71.85 28.44 3.95
C ASP A 105 72.68 28.60 5.24
N GLY A 106 72.92 29.85 5.67
CA GLY A 106 73.64 30.22 6.88
C GLY A 106 72.74 30.64 8.03
N THR A 107 73.05 31.74 8.70
CA THR A 107 72.24 32.29 9.78
C THR A 107 71.74 33.68 9.44
N LEU A 108 70.43 33.87 9.47
CA LEU A 108 69.78 35.17 9.53
C LEU A 108 69.35 35.42 10.97
N THR A 109 69.64 36.60 11.51
CA THR A 109 69.12 37.05 12.80
C THR A 109 68.41 38.37 12.62
N ILE A 110 67.19 38.50 13.14
CA ILE A 110 66.40 39.73 13.12
C ILE A 110 65.94 40.00 14.55
N THR A 111 66.39 41.10 15.17
CA THR A 111 66.07 41.38 16.59
C THR A 111 64.97 42.45 16.77
N THR A 112 65.07 43.57 16.07
CA THR A 112 64.07 44.67 16.11
C THR A 112 63.81 45.26 14.72
N GLY A 113 64.34 44.59 13.69
CA GLY A 113 64.23 44.99 12.30
C GLY A 113 63.19 44.18 11.53
N SER A 114 63.23 44.29 10.20
CA SER A 114 62.35 43.53 9.31
C SER A 114 63.08 42.92 8.12
N ALA A 115 62.53 41.83 7.58
CA ALA A 115 62.79 41.38 6.22
C ALA A 115 61.48 41.46 5.44
N VAL A 116 61.48 42.21 4.33
CA VAL A 116 60.32 42.37 3.44
C VAL A 116 60.66 41.73 2.10
N LEU A 117 59.97 40.64 1.79
CA LEU A 117 60.28 39.73 0.70
C LEU A 117 59.11 39.69 -0.28
N PRO A 118 59.27 40.16 -1.52
CA PRO A 118 58.20 40.20 -2.51
C PRO A 118 58.03 38.86 -3.25
N ALA A 119 58.93 37.90 -3.01
CA ALA A 119 58.94 36.54 -3.54
C ALA A 119 59.31 35.56 -2.41
N ASP A 120 59.94 34.45 -2.75
CA ASP A 120 60.11 33.31 -1.84
C ASP A 120 61.17 33.53 -0.74
N LEU A 121 61.00 32.80 0.36
CA LEU A 121 61.99 32.59 1.42
C LEU A 121 62.37 31.12 1.47
N ASP A 122 63.60 30.80 1.06
CA ASP A 122 64.14 29.44 1.12
C ASP A 122 65.14 29.33 2.27
N ASN A 123 64.73 28.67 3.36
CA ASN A 123 65.59 28.44 4.53
C ASN A 123 66.07 26.99 4.58
N SER A 124 67.38 26.79 4.42
CA SER A 124 68.07 25.52 4.69
C SER A 124 69.03 25.60 5.88
N GLY A 125 69.25 26.80 6.42
CA GLY A 125 70.11 27.11 7.55
C GLY A 125 69.31 27.42 8.81
N ARG A 126 69.54 28.61 9.38
CA ARG A 126 68.89 29.07 10.62
C ARG A 126 68.40 30.51 10.46
N ILE A 127 67.14 30.74 10.83
CA ILE A 127 66.56 32.06 11.03
C ILE A 127 66.24 32.20 12.51
N ASN A 128 66.83 33.20 13.16
CA ASN A 128 66.51 33.59 14.53
C ASN A 128 65.69 34.89 14.50
N LEU A 129 64.49 34.84 15.05
CA LEU A 129 63.66 36.00 15.29
C LEU A 129 63.72 36.32 16.78
N ASP A 130 64.62 37.23 17.14
CA ASP A 130 64.76 37.72 18.51
C ASP A 130 63.91 38.99 18.68
N GLY A 131 63.53 39.36 19.92
CA GLY A 131 62.81 40.61 20.21
C GLY A 131 61.42 40.77 19.56
N VAL A 132 61.30 41.73 18.64
CA VAL A 132 60.06 42.06 17.89
C VAL A 132 60.31 42.07 16.38
N GLY A 133 61.23 41.21 15.92
CA GLY A 133 61.55 41.08 14.50
C GLY A 133 60.34 40.71 13.64
N VAL A 134 60.31 41.23 12.41
CA VAL A 134 59.24 40.97 11.44
C VAL A 134 59.81 40.31 10.19
N ILE A 135 59.18 39.25 9.70
CA ILE A 135 59.38 38.76 8.33
C ILE A 135 58.05 38.91 7.60
N ASN A 136 58.06 39.57 6.44
CA ASN A 136 56.94 39.60 5.52
C ASN A 136 57.31 38.88 4.23
N ILE A 137 56.57 37.82 3.89
CA ILE A 137 56.79 36.93 2.75
C ILE A 137 55.56 37.01 1.84
N GLU A 138 55.71 37.70 0.71
CA GLU A 138 54.66 37.78 -0.31
C GLU A 138 54.65 36.53 -1.21
N GLY A 139 55.76 35.80 -1.29
CA GLY A 139 55.87 34.50 -1.96
C GLY A 139 55.71 33.31 -1.01
N ASN A 140 56.36 32.20 -1.35
CA ASN A 140 56.33 30.96 -0.57
C ASN A 140 57.44 30.91 0.48
N LEU A 141 57.15 30.32 1.64
CA LEU A 141 58.14 29.92 2.63
C LEU A 141 58.47 28.43 2.45
N THR A 142 59.74 28.12 2.17
CA THR A 142 60.28 26.76 2.23
C THR A 142 61.26 26.64 3.39
N ASN A 143 60.88 25.93 4.46
CA ASN A 143 61.74 25.68 5.62
C ASN A 143 62.20 24.22 5.68
N THR A 144 63.46 24.00 5.32
CA THR A 144 64.20 22.74 5.51
C THR A 144 65.24 22.84 6.64
N GLY A 145 65.43 24.06 7.18
CA GLY A 145 66.34 24.38 8.27
C GLY A 145 65.61 24.62 9.60
N ILE A 146 66.06 25.64 10.35
CA ILE A 146 65.48 26.03 11.64
C ILE A 146 64.96 27.47 11.55
N ILE A 147 63.71 27.69 11.95
CA ILE A 147 63.16 29.00 12.28
C ILE A 147 62.88 29.02 13.79
N ASP A 148 63.59 29.87 14.51
CA ASP A 148 63.55 29.95 15.97
C ASP A 148 63.09 31.35 16.40
N SER A 149 61.90 31.44 17.00
CA SER A 149 61.36 32.66 17.56
C SER A 149 61.16 32.58 19.09
N THR A 150 61.88 31.69 19.76
CA THR A 150 61.74 31.41 21.21
C THR A 150 61.95 32.62 22.11
N SER A 151 62.78 33.59 21.69
CA SER A 151 63.16 34.77 22.48
C SER A 151 62.18 35.95 22.37
N ALA A 152 61.10 35.83 21.59
CA ALA A 152 60.47 36.99 20.94
C ALA A 152 58.93 36.96 20.90
N SER A 153 58.36 38.15 20.69
CA SER A 153 57.00 38.36 20.19
C SER A 153 57.08 38.80 18.72
N SER A 154 57.72 37.96 17.89
CA SER A 154 57.93 38.22 16.47
C SER A 154 56.64 38.09 15.66
N THR A 155 56.61 38.71 14.48
CA THR A 155 55.52 38.56 13.50
C THR A 155 56.05 37.98 12.21
N ILE A 156 55.40 36.93 11.70
CA ILE A 156 55.63 36.40 10.36
C ILE A 156 54.35 36.61 9.56
N TYR A 157 54.43 37.38 8.48
CA TYR A 157 53.39 37.48 7.46
C TYR A 157 53.72 36.50 6.33
N ALA A 158 52.76 35.63 6.00
CA ALA A 158 52.89 34.58 5.00
C ALA A 158 51.74 34.68 4.00
N ALA A 159 52.01 35.26 2.84
CA ALA A 159 51.02 35.41 1.79
C ALA A 159 50.80 34.12 1.00
N GLY A 160 51.90 33.44 0.63
CA GLY A 160 51.92 32.19 -0.14
C GLY A 160 51.92 30.92 0.71
N ASP A 161 52.58 29.87 0.21
CA ASP A 161 52.66 28.56 0.86
C ASP A 161 53.57 28.59 2.10
N TRP A 162 53.23 27.76 3.09
CA TRP A 162 54.02 27.49 4.29
C TRP A 162 54.48 26.03 4.25
N ASP A 163 55.71 25.79 3.80
CA ASP A 163 56.31 24.46 3.84
C ASP A 163 57.30 24.31 4.99
N ASN A 164 56.92 23.52 5.99
CA ASN A 164 57.76 23.11 7.11
C ASN A 164 57.89 21.58 7.18
N SER A 165 57.75 20.87 6.04
CA SER A 165 57.76 19.40 5.96
C SER A 165 59.04 18.73 6.45
N SER A 166 60.19 19.41 6.32
CA SER A 166 61.50 18.87 6.69
C SER A 166 62.31 19.76 7.63
N GLY A 167 61.76 20.91 8.02
CA GLY A 167 62.39 21.88 8.91
C GLY A 167 61.91 21.79 10.37
N THR A 168 62.37 22.74 11.17
CA THR A 168 61.88 22.96 12.54
C THR A 168 61.44 24.41 12.69
N PHE A 169 60.19 24.62 13.13
CA PHE A 169 59.68 25.93 13.52
C PHE A 169 59.41 25.94 15.03
N THR A 170 59.96 26.93 15.73
CA THR A 170 59.76 27.10 17.18
C THR A 170 59.15 28.47 17.47
N ALA A 171 57.83 28.55 17.68
CA ALA A 171 57.07 29.81 17.65
C ALA A 171 57.31 30.82 18.78
N GLY A 172 57.86 30.42 19.93
CA GLY A 172 58.00 31.32 21.10
C GLY A 172 56.66 31.92 21.53
N THR A 173 56.54 33.25 21.56
CA THR A 173 55.27 33.96 21.87
C THR A 173 54.75 34.82 20.71
N GLY A 174 55.28 34.60 19.50
CA GLY A 174 54.99 35.39 18.31
C GLY A 174 53.63 35.09 17.67
N ILE A 175 53.39 35.72 16.51
CA ILE A 175 52.21 35.52 15.68
C ILE A 175 52.60 35.19 14.23
N VAL A 176 51.92 34.20 13.66
CA VAL A 176 51.94 33.94 12.22
C VAL A 176 50.61 34.40 11.63
N ILE A 177 50.68 35.24 10.61
CA ILE A 177 49.54 35.85 9.94
C ILE A 177 49.55 35.41 8.48
N PHE A 178 48.51 34.71 8.07
CA PHE A 178 48.26 34.39 6.67
C PHE A 178 47.43 35.52 6.05
N ASP A 179 48.09 36.43 5.32
CA ASP A 179 47.53 37.73 4.90
C ASP A 179 47.34 37.91 3.40
N GLY A 180 47.97 37.09 2.56
CA GLY A 180 47.81 37.11 1.11
C GLY A 180 46.43 36.65 0.62
N GLY A 181 45.99 37.10 -0.55
CA GLY A 181 44.80 36.54 -1.21
C GLY A 181 45.03 35.14 -1.79
N GLY A 182 43.98 34.36 -2.02
CA GLY A 182 44.07 33.04 -2.67
C GLY A 182 44.43 31.90 -1.72
N VAL A 183 45.22 30.94 -2.22
CA VAL A 183 45.53 29.68 -1.52
C VAL A 183 46.88 29.75 -0.82
N SER A 184 46.95 29.26 0.41
CA SER A 184 48.19 28.91 1.11
C SER A 184 48.15 27.42 1.46
N ASN A 185 49.07 26.64 0.87
CA ASN A 185 49.29 25.25 1.27
C ASN A 185 50.19 25.23 2.51
N ILE A 186 49.75 24.53 3.55
CA ILE A 186 50.42 24.42 4.85
C ILE A 186 50.88 22.97 5.00
N THR A 187 52.16 22.72 4.71
CA THR A 187 52.77 21.39 4.72
C THR A 187 53.74 21.23 5.88
N GLY A 188 53.80 20.01 6.43
CA GLY A 188 54.52 19.69 7.66
C GLY A 188 53.78 20.11 8.92
N ALA A 189 54.04 19.39 10.01
CA ALA A 189 53.53 19.76 11.33
C ALA A 189 54.23 21.03 11.85
N SER A 190 53.46 22.03 12.24
CA SER A 190 53.97 23.27 12.85
C SER A 190 53.28 23.54 14.18
N SER A 191 54.04 24.07 15.14
CA SER A 191 53.50 24.52 16.44
C SER A 191 53.52 26.04 16.48
N PHE A 192 52.36 26.66 16.31
CA PHE A 192 52.13 28.10 16.40
C PHE A 192 51.80 28.52 17.83
N TYR A 193 52.24 29.71 18.22
CA TYR A 193 51.78 30.33 19.47
C TYR A 193 50.45 31.06 19.23
N ASN A 194 50.46 32.06 18.34
CA ASN A 194 49.25 32.65 17.76
C ASN A 194 49.21 32.41 16.25
N LEU A 195 48.06 31.97 15.74
CA LEU A 195 47.80 31.80 14.32
C LEU A 195 46.62 32.71 13.93
N THR A 196 46.76 33.48 12.86
CA THR A 196 45.73 34.42 12.40
C THR A 196 45.53 34.37 10.89
N CYS A 197 44.27 34.35 10.47
CA CYS A 197 43.83 34.59 9.10
C CYS A 197 42.52 35.37 9.15
N VAL A 198 42.58 36.64 8.74
CA VAL A 198 41.42 37.53 8.65
C VAL A 198 41.22 38.10 7.25
N THR A 199 41.90 37.49 6.27
CA THR A 199 41.78 37.85 4.85
C THR A 199 40.52 37.18 4.30
N PRO A 200 39.49 37.96 3.90
CA PRO A 200 38.23 37.39 3.41
C PRO A 200 38.47 36.46 2.20
N GLY A 201 37.86 35.28 2.21
CA GLY A 201 37.95 34.29 1.13
C GLY A 201 39.31 33.60 0.98
N LYS A 202 40.20 33.66 1.98
CA LYS A 202 41.50 32.96 1.92
C LYS A 202 41.30 31.46 2.11
N ASN A 203 42.01 30.66 1.30
CA ASN A 203 42.01 29.20 1.38
C ASN A 203 43.27 28.71 2.10
N LEU A 204 43.10 28.12 3.28
CA LEU A 204 44.16 27.44 4.01
C LEU A 204 44.03 25.94 3.79
N ILE A 205 44.98 25.37 3.04
CA ILE A 205 44.96 23.96 2.65
C ILE A 205 46.05 23.23 3.43
N PHE A 206 45.66 22.37 4.37
CA PHE A 206 46.59 21.68 5.26
C PHE A 206 47.00 20.31 4.70
N GLU A 207 48.24 19.90 4.91
CA GLU A 207 48.69 18.55 4.54
C GLU A 207 47.82 17.49 5.24
N ALA A 208 47.31 16.55 4.43
CA ALA A 208 46.50 15.42 4.86
C ALA A 208 47.12 14.67 6.05
N GLY A 209 46.36 14.51 7.14
CA GLY A 209 46.81 13.84 8.36
C GLY A 209 47.86 14.60 9.19
N SER A 210 48.27 15.79 8.77
CA SER A 210 49.20 16.63 9.55
C SER A 210 48.50 17.23 10.77
N THR A 211 49.27 17.52 11.82
CA THR A 211 48.78 18.21 13.02
C THR A 211 49.44 19.57 13.12
N GLN A 212 48.61 20.62 13.19
CA GLN A 212 49.03 21.97 13.53
C GLN A 212 48.65 22.25 14.98
N THR A 213 49.63 22.59 15.81
CA THR A 213 49.38 22.91 17.22
C THR A 213 49.27 24.41 17.40
N ILE A 214 48.23 24.89 18.08
CA ILE A 214 48.03 26.30 18.43
C ILE A 214 48.00 26.42 19.96
N SER A 215 49.08 26.94 20.54
CA SER A 215 49.24 26.94 21.99
C SER A 215 48.58 28.13 22.72
N ASN A 216 48.08 29.13 21.99
CA ASN A 216 47.40 30.29 22.60
C ASN A 216 46.15 30.73 21.82
N THR A 217 46.29 31.49 20.73
CA THR A 217 45.14 32.08 20.02
C THR A 217 45.03 31.56 18.58
N LEU A 218 43.85 31.04 18.23
CA LEU A 218 43.43 30.77 16.86
C LEU A 218 42.41 31.85 16.45
N ASN A 219 42.81 32.77 15.58
CA ASN A 219 41.94 33.84 15.09
C ASN A 219 41.68 33.67 13.58
N LEU A 220 40.58 33.01 13.26
CA LEU A 220 40.09 32.85 11.89
C LEU A 220 38.79 33.64 11.75
N ASN A 221 38.76 34.58 10.79
CA ASN A 221 37.60 35.42 10.57
C ASN A 221 37.45 35.83 9.09
N GLY A 222 36.49 35.24 8.37
CA GLY A 222 36.15 35.63 7.00
C GLY A 222 35.45 36.99 6.86
N GLY A 223 34.92 37.54 7.97
CA GLY A 223 34.36 38.89 8.07
C GLY A 223 32.87 39.02 7.73
N ALA A 224 32.38 38.23 6.77
CA ALA A 224 30.98 38.14 6.37
C ALA A 224 30.70 36.76 5.74
N ALA A 225 29.41 36.43 5.57
CA ALA A 225 29.02 35.25 4.82
C ALA A 225 29.34 35.41 3.32
N GLY A 226 29.73 34.31 2.67
CA GLY A 226 30.26 34.31 1.29
C GLY A 226 31.73 34.72 1.16
N THR A 227 32.37 35.14 2.25
CA THR A 227 33.81 35.46 2.29
C THR A 227 34.56 34.67 3.36
N GLU A 228 34.07 33.47 3.66
CA GLU A 228 34.62 32.59 4.69
C GLU A 228 36.10 32.28 4.47
N VAL A 229 36.85 32.11 5.56
CA VAL A 229 38.18 31.50 5.48
C VAL A 229 37.99 29.99 5.31
N VAL A 230 38.42 29.46 4.16
CA VAL A 230 38.25 28.03 3.83
C VAL A 230 39.37 27.23 4.49
N LEU A 231 38.99 26.22 5.26
CA LEU A 231 39.88 25.22 5.85
C LEU A 231 39.60 23.86 5.23
N ASN A 232 40.60 23.28 4.57
CA ASN A 232 40.47 21.98 3.93
C ASN A 232 41.79 21.21 3.96
N SER A 233 41.71 19.91 3.74
CA SER A 233 42.85 19.01 3.55
C SER A 233 43.36 19.02 2.11
N SER A 234 44.67 18.84 1.94
CA SER A 234 45.38 18.82 0.65
C SER A 234 44.92 17.71 -0.30
N ASP A 235 44.32 16.64 0.24
CA ASP A 235 43.77 15.53 -0.56
C ASP A 235 42.22 15.55 -0.64
N GLY A 236 41.58 16.50 0.04
CA GLY A 236 40.12 16.63 0.12
C GLY A 236 39.39 15.47 0.79
N ALA A 237 40.10 14.58 1.52
CA ALA A 237 39.51 13.37 2.08
C ALA A 237 40.05 12.94 3.46
N THR A 238 41.35 13.09 3.72
CA THR A 238 41.96 12.73 5.01
C THR A 238 41.93 13.93 5.93
N ARG A 239 41.40 13.80 7.15
CA ARG A 239 41.34 14.93 8.09
C ARG A 239 42.73 15.47 8.43
N PHE A 240 42.87 16.80 8.49
CA PHE A 240 43.99 17.46 9.17
C PHE A 240 43.58 17.82 10.61
N ASN A 241 44.55 17.95 11.51
CA ASN A 241 44.27 18.20 12.92
C ASN A 241 44.65 19.62 13.34
N LEU A 242 43.74 20.31 14.03
CA LEU A 242 44.03 21.53 14.79
C LEU A 242 44.05 21.20 16.29
N ASP A 243 45.24 21.11 16.87
CA ASP A 243 45.43 20.84 18.30
C ASP A 243 45.50 22.15 19.08
N ILE A 244 44.43 22.50 19.79
CA ILE A 244 44.27 23.77 20.50
C ILE A 244 44.44 23.58 22.02
N ALA A 245 45.17 24.50 22.66
CA ALA A 245 45.47 24.39 24.10
C ALA A 245 44.27 24.66 25.04
N SER A 246 43.27 25.39 24.57
CA SER A 246 42.02 25.71 25.28
C SER A 246 40.98 26.15 24.27
N GLY A 247 39.69 25.98 24.59
CA GLY A 247 38.57 26.26 23.70
C GLY A 247 38.68 27.60 22.97
N GLN A 248 38.47 27.58 21.65
CA GLN A 248 38.60 28.74 20.77
C GLN A 248 37.26 29.07 20.11
N THR A 249 37.12 30.30 19.64
CA THR A 249 35.99 30.74 18.82
C THR A 249 36.50 31.36 17.53
N VAL A 250 35.98 30.88 16.41
CA VAL A 250 36.23 31.40 15.06
C VAL A 250 34.91 31.84 14.44
N ASN A 251 34.98 32.68 13.41
CA ASN A 251 33.79 33.24 12.78
C ASN A 251 33.93 33.20 11.26
N TYR A 252 32.85 32.97 10.52
CA TYR A 252 32.87 32.95 9.05
C TYR A 252 34.02 32.08 8.51
N VAL A 253 34.08 30.82 8.94
CA VAL A 253 34.99 29.80 8.39
C VAL A 253 34.19 28.77 7.59
N ASP A 254 34.77 28.22 6.54
CA ASP A 254 34.22 27.08 5.78
C ASP A 254 35.11 25.87 6.06
N VAL A 255 34.61 24.92 6.86
CA VAL A 255 35.42 23.84 7.43
C VAL A 255 35.05 22.51 6.81
N SER A 256 36.03 21.86 6.17
CA SER A 256 35.93 20.49 5.64
C SER A 256 37.18 19.69 6.02
N ASN A 257 37.04 18.36 6.14
CA ASN A 257 38.18 17.45 6.33
C ASN A 257 39.08 17.86 7.52
N SER A 258 38.50 18.18 8.68
CA SER A 258 39.23 18.74 9.84
C SER A 258 38.86 18.05 11.15
N GLU A 259 39.84 17.89 12.04
CA GLU A 259 39.67 17.35 13.40
C GLU A 259 40.19 18.37 14.42
N ALA A 260 39.37 18.70 15.42
CA ALA A 260 39.72 19.55 16.55
C ALA A 260 40.25 18.69 17.70
N LEU A 261 41.50 18.91 18.09
CA LEU A 261 42.15 18.22 19.19
C LEU A 261 42.41 19.18 20.37
N GLY A 262 42.58 18.61 21.56
CA GLY A 262 42.92 19.35 22.78
C GLY A 262 41.73 19.97 23.50
N ASP A 263 40.88 20.72 22.79
CA ASP A 263 39.63 21.34 23.28
C ASP A 263 38.69 21.66 22.10
N ASN A 264 37.48 22.17 22.37
CA ASN A 264 36.49 22.47 21.33
C ASN A 264 36.80 23.76 20.56
N ILE A 265 36.48 23.77 19.25
CA ILE A 265 36.51 24.98 18.42
C ILE A 265 35.07 25.36 18.06
N THR A 266 34.56 26.46 18.58
CA THR A 266 33.24 26.99 18.22
C THR A 266 33.33 27.85 16.96
N ALA A 267 32.64 27.46 15.91
CA ALA A 267 32.56 28.16 14.64
C ALA A 267 31.21 28.87 14.51
N ASN A 268 31.21 30.20 14.67
CA ASN A 268 30.01 31.01 14.55
C ASN A 268 29.82 31.50 13.11
N GLU A 269 28.57 31.60 12.66
CA GLU A 269 28.25 32.13 11.31
C GLU A 269 29.10 31.46 10.22
N SER A 270 29.35 30.16 10.38
CA SER A 270 30.35 29.39 9.64
C SER A 270 29.69 28.28 8.84
N ILE A 271 30.39 27.79 7.83
CA ILE A 271 29.95 26.70 6.96
C ILE A 271 30.53 25.39 7.50
N ASN A 272 29.61 24.49 7.86
CA ASN A 272 29.88 23.12 8.23
C ASN A 272 29.84 22.24 6.97
N ARG A 273 31.00 21.80 6.44
CA ARG A 273 31.06 20.85 5.31
C ARG A 273 31.30 19.43 5.82
N THR A 274 31.22 18.48 4.92
CA THR A 274 31.44 17.07 5.23
C THR A 274 32.84 16.77 5.80
N ASN A 275 32.91 15.67 6.55
CA ASN A 275 34.14 15.07 7.07
C ASN A 275 34.94 15.96 8.04
N ASN A 276 34.27 16.81 8.81
CA ASN A 276 34.84 17.32 10.05
C ASN A 276 34.35 16.46 11.25
N ASP A 277 34.75 16.79 12.48
CA ASP A 277 34.48 16.00 13.68
C ASP A 277 33.30 16.53 14.53
N ASP A 278 32.50 17.45 14.01
CA ASP A 278 31.34 18.05 14.70
C ASP A 278 30.33 17.04 15.26
N GLN A 279 30.17 15.90 14.58
CA GLN A 279 29.29 14.80 15.01
C GLN A 279 29.98 13.79 15.95
N GLU A 280 31.24 14.03 16.33
CA GLU A 280 32.02 13.17 17.22
C GLU A 280 31.97 13.66 18.68
N ALA A 281 32.45 12.85 19.62
CA ALA A 281 32.50 13.25 21.03
C ALA A 281 33.61 14.29 21.24
N ALA A 282 33.35 15.29 22.09
CA ALA A 282 34.32 16.34 22.39
C ALA A 282 35.71 15.77 22.82
N PRO A 283 36.83 16.39 22.41
CA PRO A 283 36.92 17.65 21.67
C PRO A 283 36.45 17.54 20.20
N HIS A 284 35.75 18.56 19.70
CA HIS A 284 35.24 18.63 18.32
C HIS A 284 35.00 20.07 17.86
N TRP A 285 34.71 20.25 16.57
CA TRP A 285 34.10 21.45 16.01
C TRP A 285 32.66 21.64 16.51
N ILE A 286 32.28 22.86 16.91
CA ILE A 286 30.90 23.19 17.31
C ILE A 286 30.36 24.24 16.36
N PHE A 287 29.30 23.88 15.63
CA PHE A 287 28.49 24.82 14.84
C PHE A 287 27.20 25.11 15.60
N GLY A 288 26.93 26.40 15.90
CA GLY A 288 25.73 26.79 16.63
C GLY A 288 24.52 26.96 15.70
N PRO A 289 23.29 26.66 16.16
CA PRO A 289 22.09 26.86 15.37
C PRO A 289 21.89 28.35 15.08
N VAL A 290 21.49 28.66 13.85
CA VAL A 290 21.15 30.02 13.45
C VAL A 290 19.72 30.12 12.94
N THR A 291 19.16 31.32 13.00
CA THR A 291 17.87 31.63 12.34
C THR A 291 18.14 32.41 11.06
N ARG A 292 17.49 31.99 9.97
CA ARG A 292 17.60 32.60 8.65
C ARG A 292 16.23 32.97 8.11
N TYR A 293 16.16 34.15 7.50
CA TYR A 293 14.95 34.70 6.92
C TYR A 293 15.09 34.73 5.41
N TRP A 294 14.08 34.22 4.70
CA TRP A 294 14.03 34.29 3.25
C TRP A 294 13.86 35.73 2.76
N VAL A 295 14.73 36.16 1.86
CA VAL A 295 14.75 37.53 1.29
C VAL A 295 15.00 37.55 -0.23
N GLY A 296 14.85 36.41 -0.92
CA GLY A 296 15.15 36.26 -2.35
C GLY A 296 14.48 37.31 -3.23
N VAL A 297 15.18 37.87 -4.21
CA VAL A 297 14.74 39.11 -4.90
C VAL A 297 13.90 38.88 -6.16
N ALA A 298 13.79 37.65 -6.65
CA ALA A 298 12.90 37.24 -7.72
C ALA A 298 12.23 35.90 -7.40
N ASP A 299 11.31 35.46 -8.25
CA ASP A 299 10.66 34.15 -8.10
C ASP A 299 11.55 33.01 -8.61
N ASP A 300 11.40 31.84 -7.98
CA ASP A 300 12.16 30.61 -8.25
C ASP A 300 13.67 30.78 -7.99
N GLU A 301 14.01 31.51 -6.93
CA GLU A 301 15.39 31.68 -6.50
C GLU A 301 15.84 30.45 -5.67
N ASP A 302 17.11 30.10 -5.83
CA ASP A 302 17.69 28.85 -5.32
C ASP A 302 17.86 28.88 -3.79
N TRP A 303 17.57 27.75 -3.12
CA TRP A 303 17.68 27.59 -1.66
C TRP A 303 19.13 27.74 -1.19
N ASP A 304 20.10 27.21 -1.94
CA ASP A 304 21.51 27.20 -1.54
C ASP A 304 22.28 28.51 -1.82
N ASP A 305 21.62 29.50 -2.42
CA ASP A 305 22.19 30.82 -2.66
C ASP A 305 22.06 31.73 -1.43
N ASN A 306 23.20 32.04 -0.83
CA ASN A 306 23.33 32.93 0.33
C ASN A 306 22.73 34.33 0.10
N ASP A 307 22.70 34.83 -1.15
CA ASP A 307 22.08 36.14 -1.45
C ASP A 307 20.56 36.13 -1.20
N ASN A 308 19.94 34.95 -1.07
CA ASN A 308 18.52 34.80 -0.77
C ASN A 308 18.20 34.71 0.73
N TRP A 309 19.21 34.74 1.61
CA TRP A 309 19.04 34.60 3.05
C TRP A 309 19.54 35.80 3.84
N SER A 310 18.84 36.12 4.93
CA SER A 310 19.22 37.19 5.86
C SER A 310 19.23 36.72 7.32
N SER A 311 20.00 37.42 8.16
CA SER A 311 20.01 37.24 9.63
C SER A 311 18.87 37.99 10.34
N ALA A 312 18.06 38.74 9.60
CA ALA A 312 16.89 39.45 10.10
C ALA A 312 15.77 39.50 9.05
N SER A 313 14.52 39.46 9.52
CA SER A 313 13.32 39.63 8.68
C SER A 313 13.39 40.90 7.81
N GLY A 314 13.17 40.74 6.49
CA GLY A 314 13.25 41.82 5.50
C GLY A 314 14.62 42.50 5.37
N GLY A 315 15.67 41.86 5.91
CA GLY A 315 17.04 42.36 5.85
C GLY A 315 17.66 42.24 4.45
N SER A 316 18.92 42.67 4.33
CA SER A 316 19.70 42.42 3.11
C SER A 316 20.08 40.95 3.02
N GLY A 317 20.07 40.42 1.80
CA GLY A 317 20.64 39.12 1.47
C GLY A 317 22.15 39.02 1.74
N GLY A 318 22.67 37.80 1.75
CA GLY A 318 24.08 37.49 1.93
C GLY A 318 24.40 36.81 3.26
N ALA A 319 23.41 36.30 3.99
CA ALA A 319 23.64 35.37 5.11
C ALA A 319 23.78 33.93 4.57
N ASN A 320 24.46 33.06 5.32
CA ASN A 320 24.54 31.65 4.92
C ASN A 320 23.15 31.01 4.89
N TYR A 321 22.84 30.23 3.85
CA TYR A 321 21.61 29.45 3.78
C TYR A 321 21.51 28.46 4.96
N PRO A 322 20.30 28.16 5.46
CA PRO A 322 20.09 27.31 6.63
C PRO A 322 20.38 25.83 6.34
N ARG A 323 20.91 25.13 7.34
CA ARG A 323 21.25 23.69 7.32
C ARG A 323 20.59 22.93 8.48
N ASP A 324 20.92 21.65 8.63
CA ASP A 324 20.35 20.64 9.52
C ASP A 324 20.07 21.06 10.98
N VAL A 325 20.86 21.98 11.54
CA VAL A 325 20.66 22.51 12.92
C VAL A 325 19.91 23.84 12.98
N ASP A 326 19.61 24.45 11.85
CA ASP A 326 19.14 25.83 11.73
C ASP A 326 17.62 25.96 11.70
N THR A 327 17.14 27.20 11.81
CA THR A 327 15.74 27.58 11.61
C THR A 327 15.61 28.42 10.35
N ALA A 328 14.85 27.94 9.37
CA ALA A 328 14.46 28.69 8.18
C ALA A 328 13.07 29.31 8.39
N ILE A 329 12.96 30.62 8.19
CA ILE A 329 11.72 31.39 8.38
C ILE A 329 11.32 32.08 7.07
N PHE A 330 10.05 31.89 6.70
CA PHE A 330 9.38 32.60 5.63
C PHE A 330 8.23 33.42 6.23
N ASP A 331 8.47 34.71 6.51
CA ASP A 331 7.57 35.55 7.33
C ASP A 331 6.94 36.75 6.61
N GLY A 332 7.04 36.79 5.28
CA GLY A 332 6.57 37.91 4.48
C GLY A 332 7.49 39.13 4.48
N GLY A 333 8.69 39.05 5.09
CA GLY A 333 9.77 40.01 4.82
C GLY A 333 10.10 40.10 3.32
N ASN A 334 9.90 38.99 2.61
CA ASN A 334 9.77 38.89 1.15
C ASN A 334 8.79 37.74 0.84
N THR A 335 8.08 37.77 -0.30
CA THR A 335 7.05 36.78 -0.70
C THR A 335 7.35 36.07 -2.03
N THR A 336 8.56 36.24 -2.54
CA THR A 336 9.06 35.58 -3.76
C THR A 336 9.22 34.09 -3.58
N ARG A 337 9.03 33.32 -4.66
CA ARG A 337 9.09 31.85 -4.62
C ARG A 337 10.50 31.32 -4.40
N CYS A 338 10.62 30.28 -3.57
CA CYS A 338 11.85 29.55 -3.29
C CYS A 338 11.85 28.21 -4.07
N LEU A 339 12.94 27.94 -4.79
CA LEU A 339 13.18 26.70 -5.49
C LEU A 339 14.29 25.94 -4.78
N PHE A 340 14.02 24.71 -4.34
CA PHE A 340 15.10 23.86 -3.86
C PHE A 340 15.89 23.34 -5.06
N ASP A 341 17.19 23.53 -5.01
CA ASP A 341 18.15 23.17 -6.05
C ASP A 341 19.19 22.13 -5.58
N ILE A 342 19.09 21.76 -4.30
CA ILE A 342 19.82 20.69 -3.60
C ILE A 342 18.88 19.96 -2.64
N ASP A 343 19.28 18.76 -2.19
CA ASP A 343 18.67 18.14 -1.00
C ASP A 343 18.92 19.07 0.19
N ALA A 344 17.84 19.50 0.85
CA ALA A 344 17.90 20.45 1.96
C ALA A 344 17.61 19.76 3.28
N GLU A 345 18.39 20.13 4.29
CA GLU A 345 18.21 19.70 5.67
C GLU A 345 18.11 20.95 6.53
N VAL A 346 17.13 20.99 7.44
CA VAL A 346 16.93 22.10 8.38
C VAL A 346 16.35 21.56 9.69
N ASN A 347 16.57 22.21 10.84
CA ASN A 347 15.96 21.75 12.09
C ASN A 347 14.51 22.20 12.19
N VAL A 348 14.23 23.46 11.85
CA VAL A 348 12.87 24.02 11.86
C VAL A 348 12.62 24.77 10.56
N LEU A 349 11.49 24.47 9.91
CA LEU A 349 10.98 25.27 8.80
C LEU A 349 9.64 25.87 9.21
N ASP A 350 9.58 27.20 9.23
CA ASP A 350 8.43 27.96 9.68
C ASP A 350 7.95 28.91 8.56
N ILE A 351 6.85 28.53 7.92
CA ILE A 351 6.18 29.32 6.87
C ILE A 351 5.05 30.09 7.54
N GLN A 352 5.34 31.33 7.93
CA GLN A 352 4.46 32.16 8.73
C GLN A 352 3.46 32.96 7.88
N ASN A 353 2.41 33.42 8.56
CA ASN A 353 1.46 34.40 8.04
C ASN A 353 2.16 35.62 7.43
N GLY A 354 1.82 35.94 6.19
CA GLY A 354 2.39 37.07 5.46
C GLY A 354 3.27 36.67 4.28
N TYR A 355 3.62 35.39 4.15
CA TYR A 355 4.27 34.81 2.98
C TYR A 355 3.26 34.41 1.87
N ASP A 356 2.14 35.14 1.80
CA ASP A 356 0.87 34.81 1.16
C ASP A 356 0.89 34.31 -0.30
N THR A 357 1.80 34.81 -1.14
CA THR A 357 1.94 34.40 -2.55
C THR A 357 3.14 33.49 -2.82
N GLY A 358 3.93 33.19 -1.79
CA GLY A 358 5.13 32.41 -1.93
C GLY A 358 4.83 30.93 -2.19
N ILE A 359 5.74 30.27 -2.89
CA ILE A 359 5.74 28.81 -3.05
C ILE A 359 7.14 28.34 -2.68
N LEU A 360 7.22 27.32 -1.84
CA LEU A 360 8.43 26.55 -1.61
C LEU A 360 8.33 25.30 -2.46
N ASN A 361 9.10 25.20 -3.54
CA ASN A 361 9.03 24.08 -4.47
C ASN A 361 10.26 23.20 -4.36
N THR A 362 10.08 21.96 -3.88
CA THR A 362 11.17 21.00 -3.72
C THR A 362 11.75 20.48 -5.05
N ALA A 363 11.06 20.69 -6.17
CA ALA A 363 11.41 20.20 -7.50
C ALA A 363 11.63 18.68 -7.56
N VAL A 364 12.86 18.20 -7.38
CA VAL A 364 13.20 16.77 -7.35
C VAL A 364 14.03 16.39 -6.11
N TYR A 365 14.24 17.35 -5.21
CA TYR A 365 15.16 17.24 -4.08
C TYR A 365 14.41 16.96 -2.79
N ASN A 366 15.03 16.20 -1.89
CA ASN A 366 14.46 15.88 -0.61
C ASN A 366 14.54 17.07 0.36
N LEU A 367 13.55 17.17 1.23
CA LEU A 367 13.52 18.15 2.33
C LEU A 367 13.42 17.38 3.65
N THR A 368 14.47 17.49 4.47
CA THR A 368 14.51 16.88 5.80
C THR A 368 14.42 17.95 6.86
N ILE A 369 13.45 17.80 7.77
CA ILE A 369 13.18 18.72 8.88
C ILE A 369 13.41 17.97 10.18
N GLY A 370 14.41 18.36 10.96
CA GLY A 370 14.83 17.65 12.18
C GLY A 370 13.79 17.70 13.31
N ASP A 371 13.10 18.84 13.46
CA ASP A 371 12.14 19.10 14.53
C ASP A 371 10.79 19.52 13.94
N THR A 372 10.47 20.81 13.84
CA THR A 372 9.10 21.26 13.51
C THR A 372 8.99 21.79 12.09
N LEU A 373 7.94 21.36 11.38
CA LEU A 373 7.43 22.02 10.18
C LEU A 373 6.11 22.72 10.53
N ASP A 374 6.04 24.04 10.35
CA ASP A 374 4.81 24.83 10.46
C ASP A 374 4.49 25.48 9.11
N VAL A 375 3.30 25.19 8.59
CA VAL A 375 2.76 25.74 7.34
C VAL A 375 1.52 26.57 7.67
N SER A 376 1.76 27.80 8.14
CA SER A 376 0.71 28.75 8.53
C SER A 376 0.18 29.58 7.35
N ASP A 377 0.92 29.68 6.24
CA ASP A 377 0.53 30.40 5.03
C ASP A 377 1.22 29.79 3.79
N ALA A 378 0.87 30.26 2.59
CA ALA A 378 1.53 29.89 1.33
C ALA A 378 1.46 28.39 0.95
N GLU A 379 2.15 27.97 -0.12
CA GLU A 379 2.23 26.55 -0.53
C GLU A 379 3.64 25.97 -0.36
N LEU A 380 3.75 24.84 0.34
CA LEU A 380 4.89 23.92 0.24
C LEU A 380 4.53 22.83 -0.79
N LEU A 381 5.18 22.89 -1.95
CA LEU A 381 4.95 22.00 -3.09
C LEU A 381 6.02 20.91 -3.18
N LEU A 382 5.60 19.66 -3.05
CA LEU A 382 6.48 18.51 -3.25
C LEU A 382 6.47 18.07 -4.72
N GLY A 383 7.63 18.16 -5.37
CA GLY A 383 7.77 17.78 -6.76
C GLY A 383 8.03 16.28 -6.96
N ALA A 384 8.05 15.87 -8.22
CA ALA A 384 8.14 14.44 -8.57
C ALA A 384 9.46 13.82 -8.12
N GLY A 385 9.39 12.83 -7.24
CA GLY A 385 10.56 12.10 -6.73
C GLY A 385 11.19 12.69 -5.47
N SER A 386 10.68 13.81 -4.95
CA SER A 386 11.09 14.32 -3.64
C SER A 386 10.36 13.63 -2.49
N THR A 387 11.03 13.57 -1.34
CA THR A 387 10.45 13.16 -0.06
C THR A 387 10.60 14.29 0.95
N LEU A 388 9.51 14.62 1.64
CA LEU A 388 9.51 15.44 2.84
C LEU A 388 9.62 14.52 4.06
N THR A 389 10.69 14.65 4.84
CA THR A 389 10.86 13.93 6.11
C THR A 389 10.76 14.92 7.26
N VAL A 390 9.90 14.66 8.26
CA VAL A 390 9.74 15.52 9.44
C VAL A 390 9.98 14.70 10.71
N GLY A 391 11.00 15.06 11.49
CA GLY A 391 11.39 14.37 12.73
C GLY A 391 10.49 14.69 13.92
N GLY A 392 9.99 15.93 14.01
CA GLY A 392 9.00 16.39 14.97
C GLY A 392 7.64 16.65 14.32
N VAL A 393 6.88 17.59 14.85
CA VAL A 393 5.47 17.78 14.46
C VAL A 393 5.36 18.47 13.10
N LEU A 394 4.59 17.89 12.19
CA LEU A 394 4.13 18.53 10.96
C LEU A 394 2.81 19.25 11.24
N THR A 395 2.80 20.59 11.17
CA THR A 395 1.63 21.42 11.43
C THR A 395 1.22 22.19 10.18
N ILE A 396 -0.07 22.20 9.88
CA ILE A 396 -0.69 23.03 8.85
C ILE A 396 -1.84 23.79 9.53
N ASP A 397 -1.69 25.12 9.64
CA ASP A 397 -2.63 26.01 10.34
C ASP A 397 -3.05 27.22 9.49
N GLY A 398 -2.94 27.12 8.17
CA GLY A 398 -3.47 28.13 7.25
C GLY A 398 -2.96 28.02 5.82
N GLY A 399 -1.74 27.52 5.62
CA GLY A 399 -1.15 27.31 4.30
C GLY A 399 -1.55 25.98 3.67
N SER A 400 -0.83 25.59 2.62
CA SER A 400 -1.06 24.36 1.86
C SER A 400 0.21 23.52 1.78
N LEU A 401 0.13 22.23 2.10
CA LEU A 401 1.16 21.24 1.75
C LEU A 401 0.62 20.38 0.61
N ASN A 402 1.21 20.50 -0.58
CA ASN A 402 0.81 19.74 -1.75
C ASN A 402 1.83 18.66 -2.07
N ALA A 403 1.49 17.42 -1.74
CA ALA A 403 2.34 16.26 -1.96
C ALA A 403 1.90 15.37 -3.13
N GLU A 404 1.01 15.83 -4.03
CA GLU A 404 0.42 15.03 -5.12
C GLU A 404 1.48 14.22 -5.89
N ASN A 405 2.67 14.80 -6.13
CA ASN A 405 3.76 14.17 -6.88
C ASN A 405 4.94 13.67 -6.01
N GLY A 406 4.94 13.96 -4.72
CA GLY A 406 6.02 13.63 -3.79
C GLY A 406 5.66 12.51 -2.81
N ALA A 407 6.43 12.40 -1.74
CA ALA A 407 6.17 11.53 -0.59
C ALA A 407 6.34 12.30 0.73
N ILE A 408 5.66 11.84 1.78
CA ILE A 408 5.74 12.41 3.14
C ILE A 408 6.11 11.29 4.11
N ASP A 409 7.12 11.54 4.94
CA ASP A 409 7.48 10.72 6.09
C ASP A 409 7.44 11.56 7.37
N ALA A 410 6.32 11.46 8.10
CA ALA A 410 6.13 12.11 9.39
C ALA A 410 6.52 11.14 10.53
N ASN A 411 7.73 11.30 11.04
CA ASN A 411 8.26 10.48 12.15
C ASN A 411 7.65 10.85 13.52
N SER A 412 6.74 11.83 13.55
CA SER A 412 5.95 12.24 14.72
C SER A 412 4.51 12.57 14.28
N SER A 413 3.82 13.44 15.02
CA SER A 413 2.41 13.77 14.76
C SER A 413 2.22 14.72 13.57
N VAL A 414 1.10 14.54 12.88
CA VAL A 414 0.57 15.44 11.85
C VAL A 414 -0.65 16.17 12.42
N ALA A 415 -0.64 17.50 12.40
CA ALA A 415 -1.71 18.34 12.88
C ALA A 415 -2.19 19.29 11.77
N LEU A 416 -3.47 19.18 11.42
CA LEU A 416 -4.14 19.99 10.41
C LEU A 416 -5.28 20.76 11.09
N SER A 417 -5.00 21.99 11.53
CA SER A 417 -5.98 22.83 12.25
C SER A 417 -6.71 23.83 11.34
N ALA A 418 -6.09 24.19 10.21
CA ALA A 418 -6.66 24.95 9.10
C ALA A 418 -5.83 24.68 7.84
N GLY A 419 -6.07 25.38 6.73
CA GLY A 419 -5.30 25.19 5.49
C GLY A 419 -5.65 23.90 4.73
N ALA A 420 -4.73 23.43 3.89
CA ALA A 420 -4.93 22.25 3.05
C ALA A 420 -3.73 21.29 3.04
N LEU A 421 -4.00 19.99 3.00
CA LEU A 421 -3.02 18.94 2.78
C LEU A 421 -3.48 18.04 1.63
N THR A 422 -2.78 18.08 0.51
CA THR A 422 -2.98 17.11 -0.58
C THR A 422 -1.97 15.97 -0.39
N ALA A 423 -2.46 14.78 -0.09
CA ALA A 423 -1.64 13.59 0.04
C ALA A 423 -1.10 13.08 -1.30
N PRO A 424 -0.04 12.25 -1.29
CA PRO A 424 0.55 11.68 -2.49
C PRO A 424 -0.43 10.90 -3.38
N SER A 425 -0.30 11.04 -4.70
CA SER A 425 -1.05 10.22 -5.66
C SER A 425 -0.43 8.83 -5.88
N THR A 426 0.90 8.72 -5.73
CA THR A 426 1.67 7.48 -5.94
C THR A 426 2.82 7.29 -4.94
N GLY A 427 3.22 8.35 -4.23
CA GLY A 427 4.22 8.29 -3.16
C GLY A 427 3.64 7.75 -1.86
N ALA A 428 4.52 7.44 -0.90
CA ALA A 428 4.12 7.02 0.44
C ALA A 428 3.77 8.23 1.32
N PHE A 429 2.76 8.08 2.18
CA PHE A 429 2.53 8.96 3.31
C PHE A 429 2.60 8.14 4.61
N THR A 430 3.73 8.20 5.31
CA THR A 430 3.95 7.47 6.57
C THR A 430 3.77 8.40 7.78
N ILE A 431 3.11 7.90 8.82
CA ILE A 431 2.81 8.63 10.05
C ILE A 431 3.09 7.74 11.27
N ALA A 432 4.09 8.12 12.06
CA ALA A 432 4.46 7.40 13.28
C ALA A 432 3.75 7.93 14.54
N GLY A 433 3.35 9.20 14.54
CA GLY A 433 2.65 9.85 15.65
C GLY A 433 1.13 9.88 15.50
N ASP A 434 0.50 10.87 16.13
CA ASP A 434 -0.94 11.13 16.02
C ASP A 434 -1.27 11.82 14.69
N TYR A 435 -2.44 11.51 14.11
CA TYR A 435 -3.00 12.30 13.01
C TYR A 435 -4.22 13.04 13.51
N THR A 436 -4.18 14.37 13.47
CA THR A 436 -5.28 15.23 13.94
C THR A 436 -5.67 16.24 12.89
N ASN A 437 -6.82 16.01 12.23
CA ASN A 437 -7.50 17.05 11.47
C ASN A 437 -8.63 17.65 12.31
N SER A 438 -8.49 18.91 12.71
CA SER A 438 -9.49 19.63 13.52
C SER A 438 -10.14 20.81 12.79
N GLY A 439 -9.81 21.01 11.51
CA GLY A 439 -10.37 22.14 10.74
C GLY A 439 -9.71 22.47 9.40
N GLY A 440 -8.73 21.69 8.91
CA GLY A 440 -8.20 21.86 7.56
C GLY A 440 -8.85 20.92 6.55
N ALA A 441 -8.54 21.14 5.27
CA ALA A 441 -8.98 20.28 4.17
C ALA A 441 -7.90 19.24 3.85
N PHE A 442 -8.25 17.96 3.92
CA PHE A 442 -7.38 16.86 3.51
C PHE A 442 -7.87 16.31 2.17
N THR A 443 -6.97 16.17 1.19
CA THR A 443 -7.29 15.51 -0.08
C THR A 443 -6.45 14.25 -0.17
N SER A 444 -7.10 13.09 -0.12
CA SER A 444 -6.46 11.77 0.04
C SER A 444 -5.48 11.37 -1.07
N GLY A 445 -5.68 11.89 -2.29
CA GLY A 445 -4.94 11.43 -3.46
C GLY A 445 -5.21 9.94 -3.76
N ALA A 446 -4.50 9.35 -4.73
CA ALA A 446 -4.62 7.91 -5.02
C ALA A 446 -3.58 7.04 -4.28
N GLY A 447 -2.75 7.65 -3.41
CA GLY A 447 -1.64 6.98 -2.73
C GLY A 447 -2.07 6.17 -1.50
N THR A 448 -1.10 5.87 -0.64
CA THR A 448 -1.32 5.08 0.58
C THR A 448 -0.84 5.83 1.81
N VAL A 449 -1.73 5.97 2.79
CA VAL A 449 -1.42 6.42 4.14
C VAL A 449 -1.08 5.21 5.00
N THR A 450 0.11 5.22 5.59
CA THR A 450 0.59 4.14 6.47
C THR A 450 0.77 4.68 7.88
N PHE A 451 0.02 4.12 8.83
CA PHE A 451 0.22 4.37 10.25
C PHE A 451 1.16 3.29 10.82
N ASP A 452 2.42 3.64 11.08
CA ASP A 452 3.48 2.70 11.45
C ASP A 452 3.96 2.80 12.90
N GLY A 453 3.48 3.80 13.65
CA GLY A 453 3.78 3.99 15.07
C GLY A 453 2.58 3.80 15.99
N THR A 454 2.44 4.65 17.00
CA THR A 454 1.26 4.64 17.90
C THR A 454 0.45 5.89 17.62
N THR A 455 -0.72 5.71 17.01
CA THR A 455 -1.52 6.80 16.45
C THR A 455 -2.87 6.89 17.13
N THR A 456 -3.16 8.06 17.69
CA THR A 456 -4.53 8.53 17.92
C THR A 456 -5.02 9.18 16.62
N LEU A 457 -6.13 8.69 16.06
CA LEU A 457 -6.63 9.13 14.75
C LEU A 457 -7.87 10.01 14.90
N THR A 458 -7.77 11.27 14.46
CA THR A 458 -8.89 12.22 14.34
C THR A 458 -8.93 12.70 12.89
N THR A 459 -9.91 12.23 12.11
CA THR A 459 -9.97 12.44 10.65
C THR A 459 -10.58 13.78 10.26
N GLY A 460 -11.35 14.41 11.14
CA GLY A 460 -12.13 15.61 10.83
C GLY A 460 -13.55 15.31 10.32
N GLY A 461 -13.90 14.02 10.17
CA GLY A 461 -15.19 13.54 9.69
C GLY A 461 -15.08 12.49 8.58
N ALA A 462 -16.21 12.15 7.97
CA ALA A 462 -16.37 11.17 6.90
C ALA A 462 -16.99 11.83 5.65
N GLY A 463 -16.33 12.84 5.10
CA GLY A 463 -16.71 13.45 3.82
C GLY A 463 -15.45 13.74 3.01
N ASP A 464 -15.60 13.98 1.71
CA ASP A 464 -14.56 14.04 0.65
C ASP A 464 -13.33 14.94 0.91
N ASP A 465 -13.33 15.72 1.99
CA ASP A 465 -12.20 16.54 2.44
C ASP A 465 -11.47 15.93 3.67
N ASN A 466 -11.80 14.69 4.04
CA ASN A 466 -11.32 14.00 5.25
C ASN A 466 -11.17 12.47 5.09
N ASP A 467 -11.57 11.92 3.95
CA ASP A 467 -11.41 10.51 3.59
C ASP A 467 -9.94 10.14 3.44
N PHE A 468 -9.64 8.85 3.51
CA PHE A 468 -8.38 8.29 3.01
C PHE A 468 -8.65 7.46 1.76
N TYR A 469 -7.66 7.32 0.88
CA TYR A 469 -7.83 6.44 -0.29
C TYR A 469 -7.40 5.00 0.03
N ASN A 470 -6.10 4.78 0.28
CA ASN A 470 -5.61 3.51 0.83
C ASN A 470 -5.05 3.71 2.23
N VAL A 471 -5.38 2.80 3.14
CA VAL A 471 -4.87 2.82 4.52
C VAL A 471 -4.15 1.51 4.84
N ILE A 472 -2.92 1.63 5.33
CA ILE A 472 -2.16 0.55 5.94
C ILE A 472 -1.97 0.83 7.43
N ILE A 473 -2.31 -0.15 8.26
CA ILE A 473 -2.05 -0.14 9.69
C ILE A 473 -0.97 -1.19 9.97
N SER A 474 0.27 -0.72 10.16
CA SER A 474 1.42 -1.55 10.56
C SER A 474 1.82 -1.32 12.02
N GLY A 475 1.45 -0.16 12.59
CA GLY A 475 1.54 0.19 14.00
C GLY A 475 0.22 -0.05 14.76
N ALA A 476 -0.02 0.74 15.82
CA ALA A 476 -1.23 0.68 16.65
C ALA A 476 -2.05 1.96 16.49
N VAL A 477 -3.26 1.84 15.94
CA VAL A 477 -4.18 2.95 15.65
C VAL A 477 -5.40 2.88 16.57
N THR A 478 -5.74 3.99 17.20
CA THR A 478 -6.98 4.19 17.97
C THR A 478 -7.75 5.40 17.41
N PRO A 479 -8.84 5.17 16.67
CA PRO A 479 -9.76 6.24 16.24
C PRO A 479 -10.35 6.96 17.46
N ALA A 480 -10.34 8.29 17.46
CA ALA A 480 -10.62 9.11 18.63
C ALA A 480 -12.05 9.65 18.70
N THR A 481 -12.48 10.43 17.71
CA THR A 481 -13.75 11.18 17.77
C THR A 481 -14.65 11.04 16.55
N ASP A 482 -14.08 10.76 15.38
CA ASP A 482 -14.79 10.84 14.10
C ASP A 482 -14.87 9.46 13.43
N ASP A 483 -15.94 9.23 12.66
CA ASP A 483 -16.04 8.07 11.79
C ASP A 483 -14.92 8.10 10.73
N ILE A 484 -14.46 6.92 10.31
CA ILE A 484 -13.39 6.76 9.33
C ILE A 484 -14.01 6.45 7.98
N ASP A 485 -13.54 7.13 6.94
CA ASP A 485 -13.95 6.89 5.56
C ASP A 485 -12.74 6.51 4.70
N ILE A 486 -12.88 5.48 3.87
CA ILE A 486 -11.80 4.91 3.06
C ILE A 486 -12.31 4.58 1.65
N ASP A 487 -11.88 5.35 0.67
CA ASP A 487 -12.31 5.27 -0.73
C ASP A 487 -11.75 4.08 -1.52
N ASN A 488 -10.77 3.36 -0.98
CA ASN A 488 -10.24 2.13 -1.58
C ASN A 488 -9.94 1.06 -0.52
N ASP A 489 -8.68 0.75 -0.23
CA ASP A 489 -8.35 -0.47 0.53
C ASP A 489 -7.93 -0.17 1.98
N LEU A 490 -8.40 -1.00 2.92
CA LEU A 490 -7.91 -1.04 4.30
C LEU A 490 -7.14 -2.33 4.57
N THR A 491 -5.87 -2.21 4.94
CA THR A 491 -5.02 -3.32 5.34
C THR A 491 -4.50 -3.17 6.76
N ILE A 492 -4.89 -4.10 7.65
CA ILE A 492 -4.29 -4.28 8.97
C ILE A 492 -3.20 -5.35 8.83
N GLN A 493 -1.93 -4.95 8.86
CA GLN A 493 -0.81 -5.86 8.67
C GLN A 493 -0.56 -6.75 9.90
N SER A 494 0.21 -7.82 9.69
CA SER A 494 0.69 -8.63 10.82
C SER A 494 1.54 -7.78 11.76
N GLY A 495 1.17 -7.75 13.05
CA GLY A 495 1.79 -6.88 14.06
C GLY A 495 1.08 -5.52 14.23
N GLY A 496 0.28 -5.10 13.24
CA GLY A 496 -0.57 -3.91 13.34
C GLY A 496 -1.83 -4.15 14.17
N ALA A 497 -2.38 -3.07 14.73
CA ALA A 497 -3.60 -3.11 15.53
C ALA A 497 -4.52 -1.92 15.24
N LEU A 498 -5.78 -2.18 14.89
CA LEU A 498 -6.85 -1.18 14.81
C LEU A 498 -7.81 -1.38 15.99
N ASN A 499 -7.75 -0.47 16.96
CA ASN A 499 -8.54 -0.53 18.18
C ASN A 499 -9.65 0.53 18.18
N ASN A 500 -10.83 0.17 17.68
CA ASN A 500 -11.99 1.04 17.63
C ASN A 500 -12.74 1.13 18.98
N ALA A 501 -12.03 1.42 20.07
CA ALA A 501 -12.59 1.47 21.42
C ALA A 501 -13.63 2.58 21.63
N ASN A 502 -13.68 3.56 20.72
CA ASN A 502 -14.61 4.70 20.76
C ASN A 502 -15.88 4.48 19.94
N ASN A 503 -16.08 3.28 19.37
CA ASN A 503 -17.32 2.86 18.71
C ASN A 503 -17.68 3.65 17.45
N LEU A 504 -16.68 4.03 16.66
CA LEU A 504 -16.83 4.83 15.45
C LEU A 504 -17.13 3.93 14.25
N ASN A 505 -17.85 4.43 13.25
CA ASN A 505 -18.06 3.69 12.01
C ASN A 505 -16.81 3.71 11.14
N ILE A 506 -16.66 2.69 10.30
CA ILE A 506 -15.61 2.59 9.28
C ILE A 506 -16.33 2.32 7.96
N SER A 507 -16.38 3.32 7.08
CA SER A 507 -16.80 3.17 5.69
C SER A 507 -15.61 2.75 4.83
N LEU A 508 -15.87 1.88 3.85
CA LEU A 508 -14.85 1.30 2.99
C LEU A 508 -15.43 0.95 1.61
N GLU A 509 -14.88 1.54 0.56
CA GLU A 509 -15.31 1.24 -0.80
C GLU A 509 -14.64 0.00 -1.41
N GLY A 510 -13.39 -0.28 -1.06
CA GLY A 510 -12.55 -1.34 -1.63
C GLY A 510 -12.36 -2.56 -0.73
N ASP A 511 -11.14 -3.11 -0.70
CA ASP A 511 -10.81 -4.39 -0.07
C ASP A 511 -10.54 -4.24 1.44
N TRP A 512 -11.00 -5.22 2.22
CA TRP A 512 -10.69 -5.36 3.64
C TRP A 512 -9.69 -6.51 3.85
N THR A 513 -8.49 -6.20 4.34
CA THR A 513 -7.48 -7.22 4.69
C THR A 513 -7.08 -7.11 6.16
N ASN A 514 -7.30 -8.16 6.94
CA ASN A 514 -6.96 -8.21 8.35
C ASN A 514 -6.01 -9.37 8.69
N ALA A 515 -4.71 -9.09 8.74
CA ALA A 515 -3.68 -10.02 9.21
C ALA A 515 -3.17 -9.67 10.63
N GLY A 516 -3.70 -8.62 11.24
CA GLY A 516 -3.30 -8.08 12.54
C GLY A 516 -4.39 -8.23 13.60
N ALA A 517 -4.45 -7.26 14.52
CA ALA A 517 -5.46 -7.23 15.58
C ALA A 517 -6.53 -6.17 15.30
N PHE A 518 -7.77 -6.59 15.09
CA PHE A 518 -8.93 -5.69 14.99
C PHE A 518 -9.80 -5.80 16.26
N THR A 519 -10.05 -4.67 16.92
CA THR A 519 -11.06 -4.56 17.98
C THR A 519 -12.16 -3.64 17.47
N SER A 520 -13.36 -4.19 17.24
CA SER A 520 -14.46 -3.50 16.56
C SER A 520 -15.16 -2.42 17.39
N GLY A 521 -15.11 -2.49 18.72
CA GLY A 521 -15.94 -1.65 19.59
C GLY A 521 -17.42 -1.96 19.37
N THR A 522 -18.25 -0.92 19.26
CA THR A 522 -19.67 -1.03 18.87
C THR A 522 -20.01 -0.31 17.57
N GLY A 523 -19.01 0.11 16.81
CA GLY A 523 -19.19 0.78 15.52
C GLY A 523 -19.60 -0.18 14.40
N THR A 524 -20.01 0.37 13.26
CA THR A 524 -20.38 -0.39 12.07
C THR A 524 -19.28 -0.32 11.03
N VAL A 525 -18.89 -1.46 10.47
CA VAL A 525 -18.11 -1.50 9.23
C VAL A 525 -19.10 -1.51 8.07
N VAL A 526 -18.98 -0.53 7.17
CA VAL A 526 -19.89 -0.30 6.05
C VAL A 526 -19.12 -0.48 4.74
N PHE A 527 -19.60 -1.37 3.87
CA PHE A 527 -19.12 -1.45 2.48
C PHE A 527 -20.09 -0.68 1.58
N ASP A 528 -19.72 0.55 1.20
CA ASP A 528 -20.57 1.51 0.49
C ASP A 528 -20.14 1.79 -0.96
N GLY A 529 -18.92 1.43 -1.35
CA GLY A 529 -18.44 1.54 -2.73
C GLY A 529 -19.12 0.58 -3.71
N THR A 530 -18.97 0.82 -5.02
CA THR A 530 -19.61 0.01 -6.09
C THR A 530 -18.73 -1.09 -6.68
N ALA A 531 -17.41 -1.02 -6.48
CA ALA A 531 -16.47 -2.05 -6.95
C ALA A 531 -16.66 -3.38 -6.20
N THR A 532 -16.04 -4.47 -6.64
CA THR A 532 -15.98 -5.69 -5.81
C THR A 532 -15.04 -5.47 -4.62
N SER A 533 -15.45 -5.90 -3.43
CA SER A 533 -14.59 -5.91 -2.23
C SER A 533 -14.19 -7.33 -1.88
N ASN A 534 -12.89 -7.61 -1.82
CA ASN A 534 -12.34 -8.83 -1.23
C ASN A 534 -12.16 -8.62 0.27
N ILE A 535 -12.68 -9.57 1.05
CA ILE A 535 -12.64 -9.55 2.51
C ILE A 535 -11.78 -10.74 2.95
N THR A 536 -10.60 -10.45 3.48
CA THR A 536 -9.56 -11.44 3.79
C THR A 536 -9.09 -11.30 5.23
N GLY A 537 -8.88 -12.44 5.89
CA GLY A 537 -8.46 -12.53 7.28
C GLY A 537 -9.64 -12.60 8.23
N GLU A 538 -9.67 -13.64 9.07
CA GLU A 538 -10.71 -13.85 10.08
C GLU A 538 -10.93 -12.56 10.88
N THR A 539 -12.16 -12.03 10.80
CA THR A 539 -12.51 -10.74 11.41
C THR A 539 -13.80 -10.86 12.21
N SER A 540 -13.80 -10.30 13.42
CA SER A 540 -14.99 -10.14 14.25
C SER A 540 -15.51 -8.72 14.15
N PHE A 541 -16.57 -8.53 13.38
CA PHE A 541 -17.30 -7.27 13.25
C PHE A 541 -18.33 -7.16 14.37
N TYR A 542 -18.53 -5.94 14.90
CA TYR A 542 -19.66 -5.71 15.81
C TYR A 542 -20.95 -5.59 15.01
N ASN A 543 -21.01 -4.59 14.13
CA ASN A 543 -21.99 -4.54 13.03
C ASN A 543 -21.26 -4.57 11.68
N LEU A 544 -21.87 -5.22 10.69
CA LEU A 544 -21.43 -5.22 9.30
C LEU A 544 -22.61 -4.77 8.43
N SER A 545 -22.41 -3.78 7.57
CA SER A 545 -23.44 -3.27 6.66
C SER A 545 -22.99 -3.23 5.21
N CYS A 546 -23.90 -3.55 4.30
CA CYS A 546 -23.79 -3.23 2.89
C CYS A 546 -25.20 -3.05 2.30
N GLU A 547 -25.51 -1.82 1.90
CA GLU A 547 -26.80 -1.45 1.29
C GLU A 547 -26.61 -0.89 -0.13
N THR A 548 -25.39 -0.97 -0.67
CA THR A 548 -25.07 -0.51 -2.02
C THR A 548 -25.60 -1.53 -3.04
N PRO A 549 -26.57 -1.16 -3.89
CA PRO A 549 -27.18 -2.09 -4.83
C PRO A 549 -26.13 -2.72 -5.76
N SER A 550 -26.23 -4.03 -5.99
CA SER A 550 -25.31 -4.81 -6.83
C SER A 550 -23.85 -4.87 -6.35
N LYS A 551 -23.54 -4.43 -5.12
CA LYS A 551 -22.20 -4.59 -4.54
C LYS A 551 -21.86 -6.07 -4.39
N ILE A 552 -20.62 -6.42 -4.72
CA ILE A 552 -20.09 -7.78 -4.60
C ILE A 552 -19.11 -7.82 -3.43
N LEU A 553 -19.42 -8.64 -2.42
CA LEU A 553 -18.55 -8.93 -1.28
C LEU A 553 -18.00 -10.35 -1.42
N LYS A 554 -16.69 -10.46 -1.59
CA LYS A 554 -15.98 -11.73 -1.75
C LYS A 554 -15.20 -12.09 -0.50
N PHE A 555 -15.72 -13.03 0.27
CA PHE A 555 -15.08 -13.50 1.49
C PHE A 555 -14.06 -14.59 1.19
N LYS A 556 -12.94 -14.57 1.91
CA LYS A 556 -11.91 -15.59 1.76
C LYS A 556 -12.44 -16.96 2.17
N GLU A 557 -12.27 -17.95 1.29
CA GLU A 557 -12.71 -19.32 1.51
C GLU A 557 -12.02 -19.95 2.74
N ALA A 558 -12.73 -20.87 3.42
CA ALA A 558 -12.29 -21.57 4.64
C ALA A 558 -11.98 -20.67 5.86
N GLU A 559 -12.22 -19.37 5.78
CA GLU A 559 -12.14 -18.44 6.92
C GLU A 559 -13.51 -18.19 7.56
N THR A 560 -13.49 -17.81 8.84
CA THR A 560 -14.69 -17.46 9.61
C THR A 560 -14.75 -15.96 9.86
N PHE A 561 -15.86 -15.33 9.47
CA PHE A 561 -16.17 -13.93 9.74
C PHE A 561 -17.32 -13.87 10.74
N THR A 562 -17.07 -13.24 11.90
CA THR A 562 -18.04 -13.20 13.01
C THR A 562 -18.73 -11.85 13.06
N ILE A 563 -20.06 -11.85 13.17
CA ILE A 563 -20.89 -10.67 13.40
C ILE A 563 -21.53 -10.82 14.78
N THR A 564 -21.10 -9.99 15.73
CA THR A 564 -21.50 -10.15 17.13
C THR A 564 -22.80 -9.43 17.48
N ASN A 565 -23.27 -8.48 16.66
CA ASN A 565 -24.51 -7.74 16.92
C ASN A 565 -25.45 -7.68 15.71
N THR A 566 -25.15 -6.91 14.67
CA THR A 566 -26.08 -6.70 13.53
C THR A 566 -25.42 -6.91 12.18
N LEU A 567 -26.03 -7.73 11.34
CA LEU A 567 -25.71 -7.87 9.91
C LEU A 567 -26.82 -7.19 9.09
N THR A 568 -26.48 -6.10 8.41
CA THR A 568 -27.40 -5.40 7.50
C THR A 568 -26.94 -5.62 6.08
N LEU A 569 -27.69 -6.39 5.30
CA LEU A 569 -27.45 -6.53 3.87
C LEU A 569 -28.78 -6.29 3.14
N ASP A 570 -28.81 -5.30 2.26
CA ASP A 570 -30.01 -4.93 1.51
C ASP A 570 -29.69 -4.37 0.12
N GLY A 571 -29.90 -5.18 -0.93
CA GLY A 571 -29.80 -4.71 -2.32
C GLY A 571 -30.93 -3.76 -2.75
N GLY A 572 -31.94 -3.53 -1.88
CA GLY A 572 -33.04 -2.59 -2.04
C GLY A 572 -34.19 -3.09 -2.92
N THR A 573 -33.90 -3.78 -4.02
CA THR A 573 -34.90 -4.31 -4.96
C THR A 573 -34.42 -5.58 -5.68
N ALA A 574 -35.36 -6.33 -6.26
CA ALA A 574 -35.03 -7.49 -7.09
C ALA A 574 -34.22 -7.08 -8.33
N GLY A 575 -33.16 -7.82 -8.65
CA GLY A 575 -32.20 -7.55 -9.71
C GLY A 575 -31.06 -6.61 -9.32
N THR A 576 -31.02 -6.13 -8.09
CA THR A 576 -29.94 -5.28 -7.55
C THR A 576 -29.34 -5.82 -6.26
N GLU A 577 -29.37 -7.15 -6.10
CA GLU A 577 -28.98 -7.84 -4.90
C GLU A 577 -27.53 -7.57 -4.48
N VAL A 578 -27.25 -7.49 -3.17
CA VAL A 578 -25.87 -7.56 -2.66
C VAL A 578 -25.37 -8.99 -2.81
N VAL A 579 -24.28 -9.19 -3.55
CA VAL A 579 -23.74 -10.52 -3.83
C VAL A 579 -22.74 -10.91 -2.75
N LEU A 580 -22.97 -12.07 -2.13
CA LEU A 580 -22.05 -12.75 -1.23
C LEU A 580 -21.49 -13.99 -1.95
N ASP A 581 -20.17 -14.04 -2.13
CA ASP A 581 -19.49 -15.20 -2.70
C ASP A 581 -18.13 -15.41 -2.04
N SER A 582 -17.57 -16.58 -2.23
CA SER A 582 -16.17 -16.88 -1.98
C SER A 582 -15.25 -16.18 -2.99
N GLN A 583 -14.02 -15.88 -2.59
CA GLN A 583 -13.02 -15.31 -3.51
C GLN A 583 -12.67 -16.26 -4.67
N ASP A 584 -12.66 -17.58 -4.42
CA ASP A 584 -12.36 -18.60 -5.44
C ASP A 584 -13.57 -19.02 -6.29
N GLY A 585 -14.79 -18.62 -5.89
CA GLY A 585 -16.05 -18.93 -6.57
C GLY A 585 -16.51 -20.38 -6.45
N SER A 586 -15.94 -21.19 -5.54
CA SER A 586 -16.24 -22.63 -5.44
C SER A 586 -16.18 -23.24 -4.04
N SER A 587 -15.41 -22.66 -3.12
CA SER A 587 -15.21 -23.19 -1.77
C SER A 587 -15.95 -22.33 -0.74
N GLN A 588 -16.54 -22.96 0.28
CA GLN A 588 -17.34 -22.20 1.24
C GLN A 588 -16.49 -21.28 2.13
N PHE A 589 -16.93 -20.03 2.33
CA PHE A 589 -16.53 -19.19 3.48
C PHE A 589 -17.54 -19.36 4.63
N THR A 590 -17.19 -19.01 5.87
CA THR A 590 -18.11 -19.12 7.01
C THR A 590 -18.51 -17.76 7.57
N LEU A 591 -19.81 -17.50 7.67
CA LEU A 591 -20.39 -16.44 8.50
C LEU A 591 -20.82 -17.02 9.85
N LYS A 592 -20.43 -16.34 10.93
CA LYS A 592 -20.90 -16.65 12.27
C LYS A 592 -21.68 -15.48 12.82
N VAL A 593 -22.90 -15.73 13.27
CA VAL A 593 -23.76 -14.73 13.91
C VAL A 593 -24.09 -15.12 15.35
N ASP A 594 -24.00 -14.17 16.27
CA ASP A 594 -24.25 -14.42 17.71
C ASP A 594 -25.73 -14.32 18.11
N ASN A 595 -26.58 -13.85 17.20
CA ASN A 595 -28.04 -13.76 17.35
C ASN A 595 -28.70 -13.90 15.96
N PRO A 596 -29.97 -14.33 15.86
CA PRO A 596 -30.64 -14.48 14.56
C PRO A 596 -30.64 -13.19 13.76
N GLN A 597 -30.20 -13.25 12.49
CA GLN A 597 -30.15 -12.10 11.59
C GLN A 597 -31.25 -12.20 10.52
N THR A 598 -31.61 -11.05 9.96
CA THR A 598 -32.45 -10.97 8.77
C THR A 598 -31.80 -10.05 7.76
N VAL A 599 -31.71 -10.51 6.52
CA VAL A 599 -31.18 -9.77 5.37
C VAL A 599 -32.20 -9.80 4.24
N SER A 600 -32.13 -8.85 3.31
CA SER A 600 -33.06 -8.79 2.18
C SER A 600 -32.31 -8.53 0.87
N TYR A 601 -32.84 -8.99 -0.26
CA TYR A 601 -32.24 -8.74 -1.58
C TYR A 601 -30.74 -9.04 -1.58
N VAL A 602 -30.34 -10.21 -1.08
CA VAL A 602 -28.97 -10.72 -1.18
C VAL A 602 -28.91 -11.87 -2.18
N ASP A 603 -27.76 -12.05 -2.83
CA ASP A 603 -27.48 -13.19 -3.69
C ASP A 603 -26.30 -13.95 -3.12
N VAL A 604 -26.55 -15.15 -2.59
CA VAL A 604 -25.57 -15.89 -1.80
C VAL A 604 -25.11 -17.12 -2.57
N SER A 605 -23.80 -17.32 -2.65
CA SER A 605 -23.17 -18.55 -3.14
C SER A 605 -21.96 -18.90 -2.28
N ASN A 606 -21.62 -20.20 -2.23
CA ASN A 606 -20.41 -20.68 -1.56
C ASN A 606 -20.28 -20.17 -0.11
N SER A 607 -21.38 -20.14 0.64
CA SER A 607 -21.41 -19.64 2.01
C SER A 607 -21.85 -20.72 2.99
N ASN A 608 -21.27 -20.73 4.19
CA ASN A 608 -21.76 -21.51 5.32
C ASN A 608 -22.11 -20.58 6.48
N VAL A 609 -23.24 -20.78 7.15
CA VAL A 609 -23.52 -20.20 8.47
C VAL A 609 -23.11 -21.22 9.54
N ASP A 610 -22.31 -20.80 10.53
CA ASP A 610 -21.77 -21.70 11.58
C ASP A 610 -22.90 -22.51 12.28
N ASP A 611 -22.89 -23.84 12.09
CA ASP A 611 -23.86 -24.81 12.62
C ASP A 611 -23.98 -24.84 14.15
N THR A 612 -23.07 -24.18 14.88
CA THR A 612 -23.13 -24.06 16.35
C THR A 612 -23.77 -22.76 16.84
N GLY A 613 -24.07 -21.83 15.94
CA GLY A 613 -24.58 -20.49 16.23
C GLY A 613 -26.08 -20.33 15.94
N GLU A 614 -26.42 -19.15 15.41
CA GLU A 614 -27.77 -18.69 15.11
C GLU A 614 -27.98 -18.60 13.58
N SER A 615 -29.23 -18.49 13.13
CA SER A 615 -29.57 -18.48 11.70
C SER A 615 -29.54 -17.09 11.06
N ILE A 616 -29.32 -17.04 9.74
CA ILE A 616 -29.55 -15.86 8.92
C ILE A 616 -30.77 -16.12 8.02
N THR A 617 -31.84 -15.35 8.19
CA THR A 617 -33.01 -15.39 7.31
C THR A 617 -32.83 -14.41 6.15
N ALA A 618 -32.79 -14.91 4.92
CA ALA A 618 -32.71 -14.13 3.70
C ALA A 618 -34.10 -14.00 3.06
N THR A 619 -34.66 -12.79 3.06
CA THR A 619 -35.97 -12.51 2.44
C THR A 619 -35.78 -11.88 1.05
N ASN A 620 -36.64 -12.20 0.08
CA ASN A 620 -36.54 -11.66 -1.29
C ASN A 620 -35.11 -11.81 -1.87
N SER A 621 -34.46 -12.95 -1.60
CA SER A 621 -33.04 -13.17 -1.81
C SER A 621 -32.80 -14.42 -2.64
N ILE A 622 -31.65 -14.49 -3.30
CA ILE A 622 -31.27 -15.55 -4.22
C ILE A 622 -30.38 -16.56 -3.49
N ASN A 623 -30.79 -17.82 -3.51
CA ASN A 623 -30.02 -18.95 -3.04
C ASN A 623 -29.31 -19.64 -4.21
N ARG A 624 -28.04 -19.31 -4.47
CA ARG A 624 -27.24 -20.04 -5.48
C ARG A 624 -26.63 -21.31 -4.86
N ALA A 625 -25.81 -22.01 -5.66
CA ALA A 625 -25.22 -23.27 -5.26
C ALA A 625 -24.25 -23.15 -4.06
N ASN A 626 -24.10 -24.28 -3.35
CA ASN A 626 -23.10 -24.50 -2.31
C ASN A 626 -23.28 -23.61 -1.06
N ASN A 627 -24.53 -23.30 -0.70
CA ASN A 627 -24.86 -22.68 0.59
C ASN A 627 -25.26 -23.77 1.60
N ASP A 628 -24.73 -23.72 2.83
CA ASP A 628 -25.09 -24.61 3.95
C ASP A 628 -25.30 -26.08 3.57
N THR A 629 -24.28 -26.69 2.98
CA THR A 629 -24.35 -28.08 2.47
C THR A 629 -24.44 -29.15 3.57
N THR A 630 -24.59 -28.75 4.83
CA THR A 630 -24.74 -29.64 5.99
C THR A 630 -26.20 -30.07 6.17
N THR A 631 -26.48 -31.03 7.06
CA THR A 631 -27.83 -31.60 7.22
C THR A 631 -28.87 -30.66 7.85
N THR A 632 -28.47 -29.47 8.29
CA THR A 632 -29.36 -28.45 8.88
C THR A 632 -28.92 -27.11 8.35
N ALA A 633 -29.72 -26.50 7.47
CA ALA A 633 -29.42 -25.18 6.93
C ALA A 633 -29.74 -24.09 7.96
N TYR A 634 -28.82 -23.13 8.09
CA TYR A 634 -28.88 -21.95 8.95
C TYR A 634 -29.01 -20.65 8.14
N TRP A 635 -28.68 -20.67 6.87
CA TRP A 635 -29.27 -19.86 5.82
C TRP A 635 -30.71 -20.31 5.60
N ILE A 636 -31.64 -19.42 5.92
CA ILE A 636 -33.08 -19.66 5.75
C ILE A 636 -33.59 -18.72 4.66
N PHE A 637 -33.82 -19.26 3.46
CA PHE A 637 -34.49 -18.53 2.39
C PHE A 637 -36.01 -18.67 2.56
N GLY A 638 -36.74 -17.55 2.49
CA GLY A 638 -38.20 -17.58 2.58
C GLY A 638 -38.84 -18.09 1.28
N PRO A 639 -40.02 -18.74 1.32
CA PRO A 639 -40.70 -19.22 0.12
C PRO A 639 -41.14 -18.05 -0.74
N THR A 640 -40.99 -18.19 -2.04
CA THR A 640 -41.32 -17.17 -3.02
C THR A 640 -42.13 -17.72 -4.19
N THR A 641 -42.81 -16.83 -4.91
CA THR A 641 -43.53 -17.18 -6.14
C THR A 641 -42.77 -16.65 -7.33
N ARG A 642 -42.56 -17.50 -8.34
CA ARG A 642 -41.85 -17.17 -9.57
C ARG A 642 -42.69 -17.50 -10.78
N TYR A 643 -42.70 -16.58 -11.73
CA TYR A 643 -43.47 -16.67 -12.97
C TYR A 643 -42.51 -16.90 -14.12
N TRP A 644 -42.76 -17.94 -14.90
CA TRP A 644 -42.04 -18.18 -16.14
C TRP A 644 -42.39 -17.08 -17.15
N VAL A 645 -41.39 -16.35 -17.65
CA VAL A 645 -41.54 -15.23 -18.61
C VAL A 645 -40.45 -15.26 -19.70
N ALA A 646 -39.90 -16.44 -19.97
CA ALA A 646 -38.74 -16.60 -20.85
C ALA A 646 -38.94 -15.93 -22.22
N PRO A 647 -37.97 -15.12 -22.69
CA PRO A 647 -38.07 -14.41 -23.97
C PRO A 647 -37.85 -15.33 -25.19
N ALA A 648 -37.28 -16.53 -24.97
CA ALA A 648 -37.13 -17.63 -25.90
C ALA A 648 -37.37 -18.95 -25.14
N ALA A 649 -37.46 -20.09 -25.84
CA ALA A 649 -37.37 -21.38 -25.15
C ALA A 649 -36.03 -21.43 -24.40
N GLY A 650 -36.05 -21.85 -23.14
CA GLY A 650 -34.91 -21.71 -22.25
C GLY A 650 -34.95 -22.67 -21.07
N ASP A 651 -33.88 -22.61 -20.27
CA ASP A 651 -33.63 -23.56 -19.20
C ASP A 651 -34.24 -23.11 -17.86
N TRP A 652 -34.61 -24.06 -17.00
CA TRP A 652 -35.22 -23.78 -15.68
C TRP A 652 -34.29 -22.97 -14.81
N ASP A 653 -33.01 -23.32 -14.71
CA ASP A 653 -32.06 -22.69 -13.78
C ASP A 653 -31.51 -21.32 -14.27
N THR A 654 -32.12 -20.75 -15.30
CA THR A 654 -31.73 -19.47 -15.88
C THR A 654 -32.61 -18.33 -15.36
N ASN A 655 -32.08 -17.46 -14.49
CA ASN A 655 -32.80 -16.30 -13.92
C ASN A 655 -33.44 -15.39 -14.99
N ALA A 656 -32.81 -15.25 -16.15
CA ALA A 656 -33.35 -14.47 -17.26
C ALA A 656 -34.67 -15.02 -17.84
N ASN A 657 -35.14 -16.17 -17.36
CA ASN A 657 -36.41 -16.79 -17.73
C ASN A 657 -37.52 -16.60 -16.70
N TRP A 658 -37.24 -16.05 -15.51
CA TRP A 658 -38.20 -15.91 -14.41
C TRP A 658 -38.48 -14.46 -14.03
N SER A 659 -39.65 -14.22 -13.45
CA SER A 659 -40.09 -12.92 -12.91
C SER A 659 -40.79 -13.09 -11.56
N SER A 660 -40.74 -12.04 -10.73
CA SER A 660 -41.48 -11.97 -9.45
C SER A 660 -42.96 -11.64 -9.64
N THR A 661 -43.40 -11.31 -10.86
CA THR A 661 -44.80 -11.02 -11.20
C THR A 661 -45.14 -11.59 -12.57
N SER A 662 -46.37 -12.05 -12.75
CA SER A 662 -46.90 -12.53 -14.04
C SER A 662 -46.70 -11.50 -15.17
N GLY A 663 -46.02 -11.90 -16.24
CA GLY A 663 -45.68 -11.03 -17.38
C GLY A 663 -44.72 -9.89 -17.08
N GLY A 664 -44.07 -9.91 -15.91
CA GLY A 664 -43.09 -8.91 -15.51
C GLY A 664 -41.79 -8.97 -16.30
N THR A 665 -40.86 -8.07 -15.98
CA THR A 665 -39.51 -8.12 -16.53
C THR A 665 -38.81 -9.43 -16.12
N PRO A 666 -38.15 -10.14 -17.06
CA PRO A 666 -37.34 -11.30 -16.73
C PRO A 666 -36.09 -10.91 -15.94
N GLY A 667 -35.58 -11.83 -15.12
CA GLY A 667 -34.37 -11.64 -14.30
C GLY A 667 -34.54 -11.98 -12.82
N ALA A 668 -35.71 -12.46 -12.39
CA ALA A 668 -35.84 -13.04 -11.06
C ALA A 668 -35.08 -14.37 -10.99
N ASP A 669 -34.71 -14.80 -9.79
CA ASP A 669 -34.21 -16.14 -9.51
C ASP A 669 -35.18 -17.23 -9.98
N TYR A 670 -34.60 -18.34 -10.43
CA TYR A 670 -35.37 -19.54 -10.67
C TYR A 670 -35.84 -20.14 -9.34
N PRO A 671 -37.02 -20.80 -9.33
CA PRO A 671 -37.59 -21.38 -8.12
C PRO A 671 -36.73 -22.50 -7.51
N ASP A 672 -36.60 -22.50 -6.18
CA ASP A 672 -35.91 -23.51 -5.36
C ASP A 672 -36.83 -24.32 -4.42
N ALA A 673 -36.22 -25.10 -3.53
CA ALA A 673 -36.91 -26.00 -2.59
C ALA A 673 -37.73 -25.22 -1.53
N GLY A 674 -38.97 -24.88 -1.89
CA GLY A 674 -39.88 -24.09 -1.06
C GLY A 674 -40.73 -23.12 -1.88
N ASP A 675 -40.32 -22.87 -3.12
CA ASP A 675 -40.95 -21.92 -4.00
C ASP A 675 -42.16 -22.47 -4.75
N THR A 676 -43.01 -21.55 -5.21
CA THR A 676 -44.09 -21.81 -6.15
C THR A 676 -43.69 -21.34 -7.54
N SER A 677 -43.58 -22.29 -8.48
CA SER A 677 -43.31 -22.06 -9.88
C SER A 677 -44.61 -21.97 -10.66
N ILE A 678 -44.86 -20.84 -11.30
CA ILE A 678 -46.07 -20.58 -12.07
C ILE A 678 -45.72 -20.47 -13.55
N PHE A 679 -46.35 -21.33 -14.36
CA PHE A 679 -46.39 -21.23 -15.81
C PHE A 679 -47.76 -20.73 -16.22
N ASP A 680 -47.86 -19.49 -16.71
CA ASP A 680 -49.13 -18.87 -17.08
C ASP A 680 -49.13 -18.31 -18.52
N GLY A 681 -50.26 -17.71 -18.92
CA GLY A 681 -50.46 -17.14 -20.25
C GLY A 681 -49.54 -15.98 -20.64
N ASN A 682 -48.71 -15.47 -19.72
CA ASN A 682 -47.75 -14.40 -19.99
C ASN A 682 -46.32 -14.92 -20.24
N GLY A 683 -46.09 -16.23 -20.18
CA GLY A 683 -44.82 -16.85 -20.55
C GLY A 683 -45.01 -18.12 -21.37
N LEU A 684 -45.43 -18.02 -22.63
CA LEU A 684 -45.89 -19.18 -23.41
C LEU A 684 -44.80 -20.13 -23.94
N LEU A 685 -43.53 -19.82 -23.72
CA LEU A 685 -42.40 -20.52 -24.33
C LEU A 685 -41.98 -21.73 -23.50
N ASN A 686 -41.37 -22.72 -24.15
CA ASN A 686 -41.00 -23.99 -23.51
C ASN A 686 -39.91 -23.78 -22.45
N CYS A 687 -40.06 -24.50 -21.35
CA CYS A 687 -39.06 -24.64 -20.29
C CYS A 687 -38.39 -26.02 -20.42
N THR A 688 -37.06 -26.05 -20.34
CA THR A 688 -36.28 -27.29 -20.32
C THR A 688 -35.56 -27.37 -18.99
N LEU A 689 -35.62 -28.49 -18.28
CA LEU A 689 -34.79 -28.69 -17.11
C LEU A 689 -33.35 -29.03 -17.54
N ASP A 690 -32.39 -28.45 -16.83
CA ASP A 690 -30.96 -28.69 -17.02
C ASP A 690 -30.24 -29.11 -15.73
N ALA A 691 -30.99 -29.25 -14.64
CA ALA A 691 -30.62 -29.89 -13.39
C ALA A 691 -31.86 -30.51 -12.72
N ASN A 692 -31.65 -31.35 -11.70
CA ASN A 692 -32.74 -31.84 -10.86
C ASN A 692 -33.44 -30.67 -10.17
N VAL A 693 -34.77 -30.65 -10.20
CA VAL A 693 -35.60 -29.59 -9.63
C VAL A 693 -36.24 -30.06 -8.34
N SER A 694 -36.15 -29.22 -7.30
CA SER A 694 -37.00 -29.32 -6.13
C SER A 694 -37.76 -28.01 -5.93
N ALA A 695 -39.08 -28.10 -5.74
CA ALA A 695 -39.95 -26.94 -5.51
C ALA A 695 -41.05 -27.30 -4.50
N ALA A 696 -41.77 -26.30 -3.98
CA ALA A 696 -42.98 -26.57 -3.22
C ALA A 696 -44.16 -26.82 -4.15
N VAL A 697 -44.35 -26.00 -5.17
CA VAL A 697 -45.49 -26.10 -6.09
C VAL A 697 -45.02 -25.88 -7.52
N ILE A 698 -45.52 -26.71 -8.44
CA ILE A 698 -45.54 -26.38 -9.87
C ILE A 698 -47.00 -26.24 -10.27
N ASP A 699 -47.34 -25.05 -10.77
CA ASP A 699 -48.68 -24.67 -11.23
C ASP A 699 -48.61 -24.30 -12.72
N ILE A 700 -49.13 -25.18 -13.59
CA ILE A 700 -49.23 -24.97 -15.03
C ILE A 700 -50.65 -24.52 -15.36
N GLN A 701 -50.84 -23.20 -15.36
CA GLN A 701 -52.15 -22.55 -15.36
C GLN A 701 -52.88 -22.62 -16.70
N GLY A 702 -54.21 -22.63 -16.61
CA GLY A 702 -55.14 -22.63 -17.73
C GLY A 702 -56.20 -21.54 -17.66
N ALA A 703 -57.24 -21.66 -18.49
CA ALA A 703 -58.25 -20.61 -18.69
C ALA A 703 -59.12 -20.29 -17.47
N LEU A 704 -59.10 -21.15 -16.46
CA LEU A 704 -59.83 -20.95 -15.20
C LEU A 704 -59.01 -20.16 -14.17
N ASP A 705 -57.71 -19.98 -14.42
CA ASP A 705 -56.80 -19.23 -13.56
C ASP A 705 -56.77 -17.74 -13.92
N THR A 706 -56.29 -16.92 -12.99
CA THR A 706 -56.37 -15.46 -13.10
C THR A 706 -55.48 -14.86 -14.19
N ASN A 707 -54.49 -15.61 -14.68
CA ASN A 707 -53.41 -15.10 -15.53
C ASN A 707 -53.38 -15.72 -16.95
N GLY A 708 -54.30 -16.64 -17.26
CA GLY A 708 -54.49 -17.24 -18.59
C GLY A 708 -53.59 -18.44 -18.89
N ASP A 709 -53.74 -18.97 -20.10
CA ASP A 709 -53.33 -20.32 -20.50
C ASP A 709 -51.82 -20.44 -20.84
N TYR A 710 -51.07 -21.25 -20.10
CA TYR A 710 -49.74 -21.67 -20.54
C TYR A 710 -49.87 -22.79 -21.58
N THR A 711 -49.49 -22.52 -22.82
CA THR A 711 -49.59 -23.51 -23.91
C THR A 711 -48.27 -24.21 -24.24
N GLY A 712 -47.20 -23.93 -23.48
CA GLY A 712 -45.87 -24.45 -23.72
C GLY A 712 -45.67 -25.86 -23.15
N THR A 713 -44.42 -26.34 -23.21
CA THR A 713 -43.99 -27.58 -22.59
C THR A 713 -42.95 -27.31 -21.52
N VAL A 714 -43.14 -27.89 -20.33
CA VAL A 714 -42.11 -28.08 -19.32
C VAL A 714 -41.51 -29.46 -19.54
N ASP A 715 -40.32 -29.53 -20.10
CA ASP A 715 -39.60 -30.78 -20.41
C ASP A 715 -38.59 -31.09 -19.30
N ALA A 716 -38.80 -32.18 -18.57
CA ALA A 716 -37.89 -32.60 -17.51
C ALA A 716 -36.52 -33.06 -18.05
N ASN A 717 -36.40 -33.34 -19.35
CA ASN A 717 -35.13 -33.51 -20.07
C ASN A 717 -34.13 -34.51 -19.43
N GLY A 718 -34.64 -35.53 -18.73
CA GLY A 718 -33.84 -36.56 -18.07
C GLY A 718 -33.39 -36.22 -16.64
N TYR A 719 -33.91 -35.13 -16.07
CA TYR A 719 -33.73 -34.74 -14.68
C TYR A 719 -34.98 -35.05 -13.85
N ASP A 720 -34.78 -35.17 -12.54
CA ASP A 720 -35.84 -35.47 -11.58
C ASP A 720 -36.58 -34.21 -11.13
N ILE A 721 -37.87 -34.34 -10.86
CA ILE A 721 -38.71 -33.29 -10.26
C ILE A 721 -39.23 -33.80 -8.92
N THR A 722 -38.90 -33.10 -7.83
CA THR A 722 -39.39 -33.41 -6.48
C THR A 722 -40.19 -32.24 -5.90
N LEU A 723 -41.48 -32.46 -5.65
CA LEU A 723 -42.39 -31.44 -5.13
C LEU A 723 -42.83 -31.76 -3.70
N THR A 724 -42.56 -30.85 -2.77
CA THR A 724 -43.01 -30.98 -1.37
C THR A 724 -44.49 -30.62 -1.17
N GLY A 725 -45.08 -29.91 -2.13
CA GLY A 725 -46.49 -29.52 -2.20
C GLY A 725 -47.16 -30.07 -3.47
N THR A 726 -48.00 -29.28 -4.12
CA THR A 726 -48.87 -29.74 -5.21
C THR A 726 -48.22 -29.66 -6.59
N LEU A 727 -48.69 -30.54 -7.48
CA LEU A 727 -48.55 -30.38 -8.92
C LEU A 727 -49.95 -30.16 -9.50
N ASP A 728 -50.19 -29.00 -10.09
CA ASP A 728 -51.46 -28.67 -10.74
C ASP A 728 -51.21 -28.39 -12.23
N ILE A 729 -51.90 -29.12 -13.11
CA ILE A 729 -51.79 -29.02 -14.58
C ILE A 729 -53.16 -28.73 -15.18
N SER A 730 -53.40 -27.45 -15.47
CA SER A 730 -54.64 -26.91 -16.02
C SER A 730 -54.54 -26.59 -17.52
N ASP A 731 -53.35 -26.39 -18.06
CA ASP A 731 -53.07 -26.35 -19.51
C ASP A 731 -51.65 -26.83 -19.81
N GLY A 732 -51.17 -26.66 -21.05
CA GLY A 732 -49.79 -26.94 -21.43
C GLY A 732 -49.43 -28.42 -21.34
N THR A 733 -48.14 -28.70 -21.21
CA THR A 733 -47.64 -30.07 -21.05
C THR A 733 -46.48 -30.13 -20.07
N LEU A 734 -46.55 -31.01 -19.08
CA LEU A 734 -45.37 -31.51 -18.35
C LEU A 734 -44.94 -32.83 -18.98
N GLN A 735 -43.71 -32.88 -19.49
CA GLN A 735 -43.15 -34.05 -20.16
C GLN A 735 -42.05 -34.69 -19.32
N LEU A 736 -42.17 -36.00 -19.07
CA LEU A 736 -41.15 -36.81 -18.38
C LEU A 736 -40.52 -37.79 -19.39
N PRO A 737 -39.36 -37.44 -19.99
CA PRO A 737 -38.63 -38.34 -20.87
C PRO A 737 -37.90 -39.44 -20.08
N SER A 738 -37.12 -40.27 -20.78
CA SER A 738 -36.41 -41.39 -20.16
C SER A 738 -35.44 -40.92 -19.07
N SER A 739 -35.51 -41.55 -17.90
CA SER A 739 -34.70 -41.27 -16.69
C SER A 739 -35.13 -40.03 -15.90
N SER A 740 -36.30 -39.44 -16.18
CA SER A 740 -36.91 -38.43 -15.31
C SER A 740 -37.88 -39.08 -14.34
N ASP A 741 -37.64 -38.91 -13.04
CA ASP A 741 -38.56 -39.31 -11.98
C ASP A 741 -39.36 -38.09 -11.47
N LEU A 742 -40.69 -38.21 -11.40
CA LEU A 742 -41.56 -37.21 -10.77
C LEU A 742 -42.03 -37.72 -9.41
N THR A 743 -41.64 -37.03 -8.34
CA THR A 743 -42.13 -37.28 -6.97
C THR A 743 -42.98 -36.09 -6.50
N VAL A 744 -44.21 -36.35 -6.04
CA VAL A 744 -45.12 -35.31 -5.52
C VAL A 744 -45.67 -35.71 -4.16
N ASP A 745 -45.30 -34.95 -3.13
CA ASP A 745 -45.75 -35.14 -1.74
C ASP A 745 -47.16 -34.61 -1.50
N GLY A 746 -47.56 -33.56 -2.22
CA GLY A 746 -48.93 -33.03 -2.24
C GLY A 746 -49.79 -33.68 -3.32
N ALA A 747 -50.97 -33.09 -3.55
CA ALA A 747 -51.89 -33.58 -4.58
C ALA A 747 -51.30 -33.39 -5.99
N LEU A 748 -51.52 -34.39 -6.85
CA LEU A 748 -51.22 -34.35 -8.28
C LEU A 748 -52.55 -34.21 -9.05
N THR A 749 -52.79 -33.03 -9.61
CA THR A 749 -54.05 -32.68 -10.28
C THR A 749 -53.82 -32.41 -11.75
N ILE A 750 -54.64 -33.04 -12.59
CA ILE A 750 -54.78 -32.75 -14.02
C ILE A 750 -56.24 -32.38 -14.26
N ASP A 751 -56.51 -31.10 -14.45
CA ASP A 751 -57.85 -30.55 -14.72
C ASP A 751 -57.94 -29.78 -16.04
N GLY A 752 -56.88 -29.88 -16.84
CA GLY A 752 -56.78 -29.58 -18.26
C GLY A 752 -55.43 -30.13 -18.75
N GLY A 753 -54.73 -29.42 -19.63
CA GLY A 753 -53.34 -29.75 -20.02
C GLY A 753 -52.99 -31.22 -20.30
N ALA A 754 -51.71 -31.54 -20.18
CA ALA A 754 -51.17 -32.88 -20.35
C ALA A 754 -50.01 -33.18 -19.38
N LEU A 755 -50.07 -34.34 -18.71
CA LEU A 755 -48.90 -34.97 -18.09
C LEU A 755 -48.51 -36.17 -18.97
N ASP A 756 -47.40 -36.02 -19.70
CA ASP A 756 -46.85 -37.08 -20.54
C ASP A 756 -45.68 -37.76 -19.83
N ALA A 757 -45.97 -38.90 -19.18
CA ALA A 757 -44.96 -39.67 -18.46
C ALA A 757 -44.55 -40.96 -19.17
N GLU A 758 -44.82 -41.11 -20.49
CA GLU A 758 -44.63 -42.37 -21.24
C GLU A 758 -43.27 -43.05 -20.95
N ASN A 759 -42.19 -42.27 -20.85
CA ASN A 759 -40.82 -42.78 -20.67
C ASN A 759 -40.21 -42.54 -19.28
N GLY A 760 -40.88 -41.78 -18.40
CA GLY A 760 -40.41 -41.46 -17.05
C GLY A 760 -40.95 -42.41 -15.97
N THR A 761 -40.97 -41.95 -14.71
CA THR A 761 -41.71 -42.57 -13.60
C THR A 761 -42.55 -41.54 -12.85
N ILE A 762 -43.58 -42.00 -12.14
CA ILE A 762 -44.36 -41.14 -11.23
C ILE A 762 -44.46 -41.81 -9.85
N ASP A 763 -44.15 -41.07 -8.80
CA ASP A 763 -44.42 -41.40 -7.40
C ASP A 763 -45.30 -40.31 -6.77
N ALA A 764 -46.60 -40.60 -6.65
CA ALA A 764 -47.58 -39.71 -6.04
C ALA A 764 -47.81 -40.14 -4.58
N ASN A 765 -47.16 -39.46 -3.64
CA ASN A 765 -47.28 -39.71 -2.21
C ASN A 765 -48.61 -39.22 -1.61
N SER A 766 -49.46 -38.57 -2.42
CA SER A 766 -50.82 -38.16 -2.08
C SER A 766 -51.82 -38.56 -3.19
N SER A 767 -52.97 -37.90 -3.26
CA SER A 767 -54.02 -38.22 -4.22
C SER A 767 -53.69 -37.74 -5.64
N VAL A 768 -54.07 -38.55 -6.62
CA VAL A 768 -54.05 -38.26 -8.06
C VAL A 768 -55.46 -37.96 -8.53
N THR A 769 -55.69 -36.80 -9.14
CA THR A 769 -56.99 -36.40 -9.68
C THR A 769 -56.89 -36.04 -11.16
N LEU A 770 -57.63 -36.75 -12.00
CA LEU A 770 -57.84 -36.47 -13.42
C LEU A 770 -59.29 -36.04 -13.64
N SER A 771 -59.52 -34.74 -13.84
CA SER A 771 -60.86 -34.18 -14.06
C SER A 771 -61.09 -33.67 -15.49
N SER A 772 -60.02 -33.39 -16.22
CA SER A 772 -59.99 -33.10 -17.65
C SER A 772 -58.60 -33.44 -18.21
N GLY A 773 -58.28 -33.05 -19.45
CA GLY A 773 -56.93 -33.19 -19.98
C GLY A 773 -56.47 -34.62 -20.28
N THR A 774 -55.15 -34.82 -20.30
CA THR A 774 -54.54 -36.13 -20.58
C THR A 774 -53.46 -36.51 -19.56
N LEU A 775 -53.54 -37.72 -19.03
CA LEU A 775 -52.49 -38.35 -18.23
C LEU A 775 -52.00 -39.61 -18.95
N THR A 776 -50.79 -39.55 -19.53
CA THR A 776 -50.12 -40.73 -20.08
C THR A 776 -49.29 -41.36 -19.00
N ALA A 777 -49.66 -42.57 -18.58
CA ALA A 777 -48.96 -43.29 -17.54
C ALA A 777 -47.57 -43.78 -17.99
N PRO A 778 -46.62 -43.89 -17.05
CA PRO A 778 -45.31 -44.52 -17.28
C PRO A 778 -45.41 -45.91 -17.91
N GLN A 779 -44.54 -46.20 -18.87
CA GLN A 779 -44.29 -47.58 -19.32
C GLN A 779 -43.58 -48.45 -18.26
N SER A 780 -43.10 -47.82 -17.19
CA SER A 780 -42.37 -48.41 -16.06
C SER A 780 -43.26 -48.50 -14.80
N SER A 781 -43.07 -47.62 -13.81
CA SER A 781 -43.78 -47.58 -12.53
C SER A 781 -44.56 -46.28 -12.34
N PHE A 782 -45.79 -46.43 -11.86
CA PHE A 782 -46.62 -45.35 -11.34
C PHE A 782 -47.12 -45.74 -9.95
N THR A 783 -46.61 -45.10 -8.90
CA THR A 783 -47.00 -45.38 -7.52
C THR A 783 -47.96 -44.30 -7.00
N ILE A 784 -48.96 -44.72 -6.24
CA ILE A 784 -50.01 -43.85 -5.69
C ILE A 784 -50.28 -44.26 -4.24
N ALA A 785 -49.96 -43.37 -3.30
CA ALA A 785 -50.22 -43.60 -1.88
C ALA A 785 -51.60 -43.08 -1.43
N GLY A 786 -52.14 -42.06 -2.12
CA GLY A 786 -53.46 -41.48 -1.84
C GLY A 786 -54.59 -42.06 -2.71
N ASP A 787 -55.66 -41.28 -2.89
CA ASP A 787 -56.79 -41.65 -3.74
C ASP A 787 -56.45 -41.49 -5.22
N TYR A 788 -57.01 -42.32 -6.09
CA TYR A 788 -57.00 -42.10 -7.55
C TYR A 788 -58.42 -41.79 -8.02
N THR A 789 -58.61 -40.59 -8.56
CA THR A 789 -59.91 -40.15 -9.08
C THR A 789 -59.81 -39.67 -10.51
N SER A 790 -60.39 -40.44 -11.43
CA SER A 790 -60.66 -40.05 -12.81
C SER A 790 -62.16 -39.75 -12.96
N SER A 791 -62.51 -38.46 -12.96
CA SER A 791 -63.88 -37.97 -13.15
C SER A 791 -64.14 -37.38 -14.53
N GLY A 792 -63.08 -37.23 -15.32
CA GLY A 792 -63.06 -36.72 -16.70
C GLY A 792 -61.67 -36.86 -17.30
N GLY A 793 -61.44 -36.30 -18.49
CA GLY A 793 -60.14 -36.40 -19.19
C GLY A 793 -59.89 -37.75 -19.88
N THR A 794 -58.63 -38.00 -20.22
CA THR A 794 -58.13 -39.22 -20.89
C THR A 794 -56.92 -39.76 -20.11
N PHE A 795 -57.06 -40.95 -19.53
CA PHE A 795 -55.93 -41.71 -19.00
C PHE A 795 -55.42 -42.67 -20.09
N THR A 796 -54.12 -42.69 -20.35
CA THR A 796 -53.49 -43.67 -21.26
C THR A 796 -52.59 -44.56 -20.45
N SER A 797 -52.97 -45.84 -20.28
CA SER A 797 -52.37 -46.77 -19.33
C SER A 797 -50.93 -47.21 -19.63
N GLY A 798 -50.48 -47.07 -20.88
CA GLY A 798 -49.13 -47.46 -21.31
C GLY A 798 -48.89 -48.97 -21.14
N THR A 799 -47.64 -49.37 -20.88
CA THR A 799 -47.27 -50.77 -20.60
C THR A 799 -46.79 -51.01 -19.18
N GLY A 800 -46.85 -49.99 -18.33
CA GLY A 800 -46.30 -50.03 -16.97
C GLY A 800 -47.21 -50.70 -15.96
N THR A 801 -46.88 -50.49 -14.69
CA THR A 801 -47.64 -50.95 -13.54
C THR A 801 -48.06 -49.79 -12.66
N VAL A 802 -49.36 -49.70 -12.37
CA VAL A 802 -49.89 -48.81 -11.34
C VAL A 802 -49.89 -49.53 -10.01
N THR A 803 -49.23 -48.96 -9.00
CA THR A 803 -49.11 -49.53 -7.66
C THR A 803 -49.82 -48.64 -6.65
N PHE A 804 -50.85 -49.18 -6.00
CA PHE A 804 -51.50 -48.56 -4.85
C PHE A 804 -50.85 -49.07 -3.57
N ASP A 805 -49.95 -48.26 -2.99
CA ASP A 805 -49.09 -48.65 -1.87
C ASP A 805 -49.49 -48.04 -0.52
N GLY A 806 -50.35 -47.02 -0.53
CA GLY A 806 -50.92 -46.37 0.66
C GLY A 806 -52.38 -46.75 0.94
N THR A 807 -53.21 -45.77 1.30
CA THR A 807 -54.65 -45.95 1.53
C THR A 807 -55.42 -45.21 0.45
N SER A 808 -56.05 -45.96 -0.46
CA SER A 808 -56.62 -45.42 -1.69
C SER A 808 -58.09 -45.76 -1.86
N THR A 809 -58.89 -44.75 -2.19
CA THR A 809 -60.15 -44.90 -2.89
C THR A 809 -59.89 -44.80 -4.40
N ILE A 810 -60.38 -45.76 -5.18
CA ILE A 810 -60.16 -45.82 -6.62
C ILE A 810 -61.47 -45.52 -7.36
N ILE A 811 -61.44 -44.48 -8.18
CA ILE A 811 -62.50 -44.07 -9.10
C ILE A 811 -61.87 -43.98 -10.50
N THR A 812 -62.09 -44.97 -11.36
CA THR A 812 -61.44 -45.07 -12.69
C THR A 812 -62.09 -44.24 -13.80
N GLY A 813 -63.27 -43.67 -13.55
CA GLY A 813 -64.12 -43.09 -14.60
C GLY A 813 -64.93 -44.12 -15.41
N GLY A 814 -64.59 -45.41 -15.35
CA GLY A 814 -65.24 -46.48 -16.10
C GLY A 814 -64.25 -47.55 -16.58
N THR A 815 -64.57 -48.21 -17.69
CA THR A 815 -63.84 -49.37 -18.26
C THR A 815 -63.60 -49.21 -19.77
N ALA A 816 -63.40 -47.97 -20.23
CA ALA A 816 -63.01 -47.74 -21.63
C ALA A 816 -61.47 -47.73 -21.73
N ASP A 817 -60.93 -47.91 -22.93
CA ASP A 817 -59.48 -47.85 -23.24
C ASP A 817 -58.80 -46.52 -22.80
N THR A 818 -59.58 -45.50 -22.40
CA THR A 818 -59.06 -44.22 -21.89
C THR A 818 -59.15 -44.10 -20.35
N GLN A 819 -59.43 -45.21 -19.67
CA GLN A 819 -59.72 -45.34 -18.23
C GLN A 819 -59.17 -46.65 -17.65
N ASP A 820 -58.64 -47.53 -18.49
CA ASP A 820 -58.09 -48.83 -18.10
C ASP A 820 -56.74 -48.68 -17.40
N PHE A 821 -56.27 -49.75 -16.76
CA PHE A 821 -54.89 -49.88 -16.33
C PHE A 821 -54.24 -51.05 -17.08
N ASN A 822 -52.93 -50.97 -17.30
CA ASN A 822 -52.22 -52.10 -17.90
C ASN A 822 -51.93 -53.16 -16.83
N ASN A 823 -51.07 -52.90 -15.85
CA ASN A 823 -50.93 -53.78 -14.67
C ASN A 823 -51.29 -53.02 -13.39
N VAL A 824 -51.84 -53.73 -12.41
CA VAL A 824 -52.17 -53.17 -11.09
C VAL A 824 -51.56 -54.00 -9.96
N ILE A 825 -50.86 -53.33 -9.06
CA ILE A 825 -50.44 -53.88 -7.77
C ILE A 825 -51.17 -53.13 -6.65
N VAL A 826 -51.75 -53.88 -5.71
CA VAL A 826 -52.27 -53.34 -4.44
C VAL A 826 -51.40 -53.87 -3.32
N SER A 827 -50.45 -53.07 -2.86
CA SER A 827 -49.55 -53.37 -1.73
C SER A 827 -50.01 -52.72 -0.42
N GLY A 828 -50.75 -51.61 -0.53
CA GLY A 828 -51.42 -50.93 0.59
C GLY A 828 -52.85 -51.43 0.80
N THR A 829 -53.77 -50.51 1.08
CA THR A 829 -55.21 -50.77 1.20
C THR A 829 -55.99 -49.97 0.16
N ALA A 830 -56.67 -50.64 -0.76
CA ALA A 830 -57.46 -49.99 -1.80
C ALA A 830 -58.95 -50.38 -1.72
N THR A 831 -59.84 -49.43 -1.97
CA THR A 831 -61.28 -49.64 -2.10
C THR A 831 -61.77 -49.06 -3.42
N LEU A 832 -62.40 -49.88 -4.27
CA LEU A 832 -63.15 -49.35 -5.41
C LEU A 832 -64.40 -48.62 -4.91
N SER A 833 -64.87 -47.59 -5.61
CA SER A 833 -66.02 -46.81 -5.15
C SER A 833 -67.20 -46.81 -6.13
N THR A 834 -67.09 -46.10 -7.26
CA THR A 834 -68.25 -45.81 -8.12
C THR A 834 -68.27 -46.56 -9.45
N ASN A 835 -67.11 -47.03 -9.90
CA ASN A 835 -66.93 -47.60 -11.24
C ASN A 835 -66.28 -48.99 -11.14
N ALA A 836 -66.53 -49.84 -12.13
CA ALA A 836 -65.73 -51.03 -12.33
C ALA A 836 -64.31 -50.64 -12.74
N ILE A 837 -63.34 -51.48 -12.43
CA ILE A 837 -61.94 -51.32 -12.86
C ILE A 837 -61.66 -52.27 -14.01
N ASP A 838 -60.92 -51.80 -15.00
CA ASP A 838 -60.45 -52.59 -16.14
C ASP A 838 -58.92 -52.70 -16.12
N ILE A 839 -58.41 -53.90 -16.33
CA ILE A 839 -57.00 -54.25 -16.20
C ILE A 839 -56.60 -55.14 -17.38
N ASP A 840 -55.88 -54.56 -18.34
CA ASP A 840 -55.45 -55.21 -19.58
C ASP A 840 -54.35 -56.28 -19.38
N GLY A 841 -53.64 -56.19 -18.26
CA GLY A 841 -52.57 -57.08 -17.83
C GLY A 841 -52.88 -57.71 -16.48
N ASP A 842 -51.91 -57.72 -15.56
CA ASP A 842 -51.97 -58.50 -14.33
C ASP A 842 -52.51 -57.70 -13.13
N LEU A 843 -53.27 -58.37 -12.26
CA LEU A 843 -53.68 -57.86 -10.95
C LEU A 843 -52.98 -58.65 -9.83
N SER A 844 -52.20 -57.94 -9.01
CA SER A 844 -51.51 -58.50 -7.84
C SER A 844 -51.92 -57.81 -6.54
N ILE A 845 -52.48 -58.56 -5.61
CA ILE A 845 -52.93 -58.09 -4.29
C ILE A 845 -52.00 -58.68 -3.23
N THR A 846 -51.16 -57.83 -2.66
CA THR A 846 -50.27 -58.18 -1.55
C THR A 846 -50.71 -57.52 -0.23
N GLY A 847 -51.40 -56.38 -0.31
CA GLY A 847 -52.06 -55.70 0.80
C GLY A 847 -53.54 -56.09 0.94
N ALA A 848 -54.46 -55.12 0.80
CA ALA A 848 -55.90 -55.37 0.83
C ALA A 848 -56.63 -54.63 -0.29
N LEU A 849 -57.50 -55.33 -1.03
CA LEU A 849 -58.40 -54.74 -2.03
C LEU A 849 -59.85 -55.06 -1.67
N ASP A 850 -60.67 -54.03 -1.49
CA ASP A 850 -62.12 -54.12 -1.39
C ASP A 850 -62.77 -53.63 -2.69
N ALA A 851 -63.45 -54.54 -3.40
CA ALA A 851 -64.14 -54.20 -4.64
C ALA A 851 -65.43 -53.40 -4.39
N SER A 852 -65.94 -53.31 -3.15
CA SER A 852 -67.11 -52.52 -2.77
C SER A 852 -68.30 -52.65 -3.72
N ASP A 853 -68.63 -53.89 -4.09
CA ASP A 853 -69.72 -54.26 -5.01
C ASP A 853 -69.49 -53.94 -6.50
N GLN A 854 -68.31 -53.44 -6.87
CA GLN A 854 -67.92 -53.12 -8.25
C GLN A 854 -67.26 -54.30 -8.97
N ASP A 855 -67.47 -54.39 -10.28
CA ASP A 855 -66.84 -55.42 -11.12
C ASP A 855 -65.34 -55.13 -11.36
N ILE A 856 -64.57 -56.20 -11.54
CA ILE A 856 -63.16 -56.16 -11.96
C ILE A 856 -63.06 -56.90 -13.30
N TYR A 857 -62.70 -56.19 -14.35
CA TYR A 857 -62.36 -56.75 -15.66
C TYR A 857 -60.84 -56.99 -15.68
N LEU A 858 -60.43 -58.20 -16.07
CA LEU A 858 -59.05 -58.64 -15.96
C LEU A 858 -58.64 -59.52 -17.14
N ALA A 859 -57.77 -59.00 -17.98
CA ALA A 859 -57.27 -59.73 -19.13
C ALA A 859 -56.09 -60.64 -18.79
N GLY A 860 -55.24 -60.31 -17.83
CA GLY A 860 -54.04 -61.07 -17.43
C GLY A 860 -54.21 -61.97 -16.21
N ASP A 861 -53.14 -62.13 -15.44
CA ASP A 861 -53.05 -63.02 -14.29
C ASP A 861 -53.66 -62.38 -13.03
N TYR A 862 -54.22 -63.22 -12.16
CA TYR A 862 -54.71 -62.81 -10.84
C TYR A 862 -53.83 -63.44 -9.76
N THR A 863 -53.22 -62.62 -8.91
CA THR A 863 -52.43 -63.07 -7.76
C THR A 863 -52.91 -62.40 -6.49
N SER A 864 -53.23 -63.18 -5.45
CA SER A 864 -53.65 -62.64 -4.16
C SER A 864 -52.96 -63.34 -2.98
N SER A 865 -51.94 -62.67 -2.43
CA SER A 865 -51.30 -63.07 -1.17
C SER A 865 -51.79 -62.26 0.03
N GLY A 866 -52.51 -61.16 -0.25
CA GLY A 866 -53.17 -60.29 0.71
C GLY A 866 -54.65 -60.63 0.95
N THR A 867 -55.46 -59.61 1.26
CA THR A 867 -56.91 -59.76 1.48
C THR A 867 -57.68 -59.21 0.29
N PHE A 868 -58.55 -60.02 -0.31
CA PHE A 868 -59.51 -59.56 -1.32
C PHE A 868 -60.93 -59.67 -0.75
N ALA A 869 -61.64 -58.53 -0.68
CA ALA A 869 -63.06 -58.46 -0.36
C ALA A 869 -63.84 -58.16 -1.64
N SER A 870 -64.58 -59.13 -2.15
CA SER A 870 -65.25 -59.02 -3.45
C SER A 870 -66.53 -58.15 -3.45
N GLY A 871 -67.09 -57.85 -2.27
CA GLY A 871 -68.47 -57.33 -2.18
C GLY A 871 -69.45 -58.24 -2.94
N THR A 872 -70.36 -57.64 -3.71
CA THR A 872 -71.22 -58.32 -4.69
C THR A 872 -70.75 -58.20 -6.15
N GLY A 873 -69.55 -57.66 -6.40
CA GLY A 873 -69.00 -57.47 -7.74
C GLY A 873 -68.47 -58.77 -8.36
N ALA A 874 -68.48 -58.83 -9.69
CA ALA A 874 -67.91 -59.94 -10.45
C ALA A 874 -66.44 -59.69 -10.78
N VAL A 875 -65.62 -60.74 -10.69
CA VAL A 875 -64.32 -60.78 -11.37
C VAL A 875 -64.55 -61.42 -12.75
N VAL A 876 -64.30 -60.65 -13.81
CA VAL A 876 -64.56 -61.00 -15.20
C VAL A 876 -63.23 -61.14 -15.93
N PHE A 877 -62.87 -62.36 -16.33
CA PHE A 877 -61.73 -62.60 -17.21
C PHE A 877 -62.16 -62.41 -18.67
N ASP A 878 -61.71 -61.32 -19.29
CA ASP A 878 -62.19 -60.82 -20.59
C ASP A 878 -61.10 -60.72 -21.67
N GLY A 879 -59.84 -60.93 -21.32
CA GLY A 879 -58.72 -61.05 -22.25
C GLY A 879 -58.69 -62.38 -23.02
N THR A 880 -57.65 -62.57 -23.85
CA THR A 880 -57.36 -63.86 -24.51
C THR A 880 -56.22 -64.61 -23.82
N GLY A 881 -55.89 -65.83 -24.25
CA GLY A 881 -54.75 -66.58 -23.70
C GLY A 881 -55.02 -67.26 -22.34
N THR A 882 -53.96 -67.42 -21.54
CA THR A 882 -54.03 -68.06 -20.21
C THR A 882 -53.96 -66.99 -19.12
N SER A 883 -54.85 -67.06 -18.12
CA SER A 883 -54.72 -66.34 -16.86
C SER A 883 -54.39 -67.33 -15.75
N ASN A 884 -53.24 -67.16 -15.11
CA ASN A 884 -52.87 -67.87 -13.91
C ASN A 884 -53.56 -67.22 -12.72
N ILE A 885 -54.27 -68.03 -11.94
CA ILE A 885 -55.00 -67.59 -10.76
C ILE A 885 -54.31 -68.21 -9.55
N THR A 886 -53.70 -67.36 -8.74
CA THR A 886 -52.92 -67.75 -7.57
C THR A 886 -53.35 -66.96 -6.35
N GLY A 887 -53.22 -67.55 -5.16
CA GLY A 887 -53.72 -67.01 -3.91
C GLY A 887 -54.94 -67.75 -3.37
N THR A 888 -55.03 -67.89 -2.05
CA THR A 888 -56.28 -68.38 -1.42
C THR A 888 -57.27 -67.22 -1.35
N THR A 889 -58.25 -67.18 -2.25
CA THR A 889 -59.18 -66.04 -2.41
C THR A 889 -60.64 -66.47 -2.49
N THR A 890 -61.54 -65.54 -2.21
CA THR A 890 -62.99 -65.71 -2.35
C THR A 890 -63.53 -64.67 -3.34
N PHE A 891 -64.14 -65.17 -4.41
CA PHE A 891 -64.90 -64.37 -5.37
C PHE A 891 -66.39 -64.41 -5.03
N TYR A 892 -67.11 -63.31 -5.28
CA TYR A 892 -68.57 -63.34 -5.22
C TYR A 892 -69.13 -63.98 -6.48
N ASP A 893 -68.93 -63.31 -7.62
CA ASP A 893 -69.15 -63.85 -8.95
C ASP A 893 -67.80 -63.98 -9.69
N LEU A 894 -67.63 -65.07 -10.43
CA LEU A 894 -66.46 -65.30 -11.28
C LEU A 894 -66.95 -65.64 -12.69
N THR A 895 -66.57 -64.82 -13.67
CA THR A 895 -67.04 -64.92 -15.06
C THR A 895 -65.88 -65.05 -16.04
N CYS A 896 -66.01 -65.94 -17.01
CA CYS A 896 -65.16 -66.03 -18.19
C CYS A 896 -65.97 -66.59 -19.36
N GLN A 897 -66.25 -65.75 -20.36
CA GLN A 897 -67.07 -66.12 -21.52
C GLN A 897 -66.30 -66.01 -22.84
N ILE A 898 -64.99 -65.76 -22.77
CA ILE A 898 -64.13 -65.64 -23.95
C ILE A 898 -63.79 -67.04 -24.47
N PRO A 899 -64.19 -67.40 -25.70
CA PRO A 899 -63.85 -68.69 -26.27
C PRO A 899 -62.33 -68.86 -26.34
N SER A 900 -61.82 -70.00 -25.88
CA SER A 900 -60.38 -70.33 -25.83
C SER A 900 -59.55 -69.67 -24.72
N LYS A 901 -60.14 -68.88 -23.81
CA LYS A 901 -59.43 -68.44 -22.59
C LYS A 901 -59.18 -69.65 -21.69
N THR A 902 -57.97 -69.76 -21.16
CA THR A 902 -57.61 -70.76 -20.14
C THR A 902 -57.50 -70.08 -18.78
N LEU A 903 -58.26 -70.55 -17.79
CA LEU A 903 -58.08 -70.16 -16.39
C LEU A 903 -57.28 -71.25 -15.68
N ALA A 904 -56.05 -70.94 -15.27
CA ALA A 904 -55.12 -71.88 -14.64
C ALA A 904 -55.03 -71.62 -13.14
N PHE A 905 -55.79 -72.38 -12.35
CA PHE A 905 -55.75 -72.31 -10.90
C PHE A 905 -54.54 -73.06 -10.34
N LYS A 906 -53.78 -72.43 -9.43
CA LYS A 906 -52.57 -73.02 -8.86
C LYS A 906 -52.88 -74.21 -7.94
N GLU A 907 -52.10 -75.28 -8.10
CA GLU A 907 -52.26 -76.51 -7.31
C GLU A 907 -52.03 -76.25 -5.81
N GLY A 908 -52.94 -76.76 -4.98
CA GLY A 908 -52.84 -76.69 -3.51
C GLY A 908 -53.47 -75.45 -2.86
N GLU A 909 -53.93 -74.48 -3.66
CA GLU A 909 -54.62 -73.28 -3.17
C GLU A 909 -56.15 -73.43 -3.24
N THR A 910 -56.89 -72.69 -2.41
CA THR A 910 -58.37 -72.76 -2.35
C THR A 910 -58.99 -71.50 -2.94
N PHE A 911 -59.89 -71.69 -3.91
CA PHE A 911 -60.65 -70.63 -4.56
C PHE A 911 -62.14 -70.85 -4.27
N THR A 912 -62.77 -69.91 -3.57
CA THR A 912 -64.20 -69.99 -3.22
C THR A 912 -65.01 -69.04 -4.10
N ILE A 913 -66.12 -69.51 -4.64
CA ILE A 913 -67.11 -68.66 -5.34
C ILE A 913 -68.39 -68.71 -4.51
N THR A 914 -68.85 -67.58 -3.99
CA THR A 914 -70.00 -67.56 -3.05
C THR A 914 -71.35 -67.40 -3.72
N ASN A 915 -71.41 -66.90 -4.96
CA ASN A 915 -72.65 -66.73 -5.71
C ASN A 915 -72.61 -67.48 -7.04
N THR A 916 -72.16 -66.86 -8.14
CA THR A 916 -72.27 -67.41 -9.50
C THR A 916 -70.90 -67.65 -10.14
N LEU A 917 -70.69 -68.86 -10.66
CA LEU A 917 -69.58 -69.19 -11.56
C LEU A 917 -70.11 -69.31 -12.98
N THR A 918 -69.70 -68.39 -13.87
CA THR A 918 -70.10 -68.38 -15.29
C THR A 918 -68.90 -68.68 -16.17
N LEU A 919 -68.84 -69.89 -16.72
CA LEU A 919 -67.81 -70.31 -17.67
C LEU A 919 -68.48 -70.71 -19.00
N ASP A 920 -68.25 -69.93 -20.06
CA ASP A 920 -68.76 -70.22 -21.40
C ASP A 920 -67.59 -70.22 -22.41
N GLY A 921 -67.13 -71.42 -22.78
CA GLY A 921 -66.08 -71.58 -23.79
C GLY A 921 -66.57 -71.48 -25.23
N GLY A 922 -67.85 -71.16 -25.45
CA GLY A 922 -68.51 -71.27 -26.74
C GLY A 922 -68.79 -72.73 -27.14
N ALA A 923 -69.52 -72.91 -28.25
CA ALA A 923 -69.80 -74.24 -28.78
C ALA A 923 -68.51 -74.98 -29.15
N ALA A 924 -68.35 -76.22 -28.70
CA ALA A 924 -67.19 -77.07 -29.02
C ALA A 924 -66.96 -77.13 -30.54
N GLY A 925 -65.89 -76.47 -31.02
CA GLY A 925 -65.41 -76.63 -32.39
C GLY A 925 -64.85 -78.04 -32.58
N THR A 926 -65.39 -78.76 -33.55
CA THR A 926 -64.93 -80.10 -34.01
C THR A 926 -63.58 -80.07 -34.67
#